data_AF-A0AAU5B8T5-F1
#
_entry.id   AF-A0AAU5B8T5-F1
#
_cell.length_a   1.000
_cell.length_b   1.000
_cell.length_c   1.000
_cell.angle_alpha   90.00
_cell.angle_beta   90.00
_cell.angle_gamma   90.00
#
_symmetry.space_group_name_H-M   'P 1'
#
loop_
_entity.id
_entity.type
_entity.pdbx_description
1 polymer ?
#
loop_
_entity_poly.entity_id
_entity_poly.type
_entity_poly.pdbx_seq_one_letter_code
_entity_poly.pdbx_strand_id
1 'polypeptide(L)'
;MSHEGPESPAEGAFRKSRQEWLEARVQALAKVVEVDGARLFGLLPADLGDRHRLAAATIARVAADRARARSVADTVRWLERLIPGGHPHDLTDSVRELRALLAPGDEPALWSWNAGPWEELLLWWWARNQSRSGDSGRDVAAWGSRWAAQIPWNGPFDSPERAPRAHGRELLTLAEFFTHEPEPLGLLARAVLDAPRTAATVQDTVLLREEHLQGAGHLTWLAEQQTCAEQVEVWRRAQQAKGSEATRGFLAELSEAVKRYMSVVLQPVIDALSGCERALLSDSRSGPRRSAADYLDAFLDFLDWQGEAPEDDEIDRRAAEFVDQDRTTWHGMDGSLPVWYHIVTSPQERAAAKAYSGRPAASVLRVRTGVEPPASSFDLFPSDAWSASGEPEDEWYPEPGIDIHYDGDNAFDLGALLVVARLGYARLEFLAVGADGGVQRLRTILARVREEDALAWRRWALASLAVLAPEPDDLADAIARQDDDGDTDQGRDDGDDNPEEHETSDDRVARPAAGGLPPALLGKVRALLRQAEDPSVTEQEARTFLGKATELMAKYGIERAMLDDVSDPGKPLDKVVDVHPPYVKEARRLLSWIAAETRCSAVFPGGKDNRHRVHLFGFEADLQATEVLYASLRLQMLSGADTADALYRPEGEDARAYKRSWMLGFIRSVITRIGAAQRAAKAAADAEQQADSPETDFGGRSVALVLADRSVVVQAQVSARYPKLGKARPTKFKGTGYRQGMADGKRAEIGEQAFADVEEGARLTP
;
A
#
# COMPACT_ATOMS: atom_id res chain seq x y z
N MET A 1 -16.84 22.41 -36.71
CA MET A 1 -16.96 21.39 -37.76
C MET A 1 -15.55 21.11 -38.25
N SER A 2 -14.88 20.15 -37.62
CA SER A 2 -13.52 19.75 -37.97
C SER A 2 -13.64 18.63 -39.00
N HIS A 3 -13.00 18.81 -40.16
CA HIS A 3 -12.82 17.72 -41.12
C HIS A 3 -11.91 16.67 -40.48
N GLU A 4 -12.49 15.67 -39.81
CA GLU A 4 -11.76 14.47 -39.41
C GLU A 4 -11.52 13.63 -40.65
N GLY A 5 -10.24 13.45 -41.02
CA GLY A 5 -9.85 12.49 -42.05
C GLY A 5 -10.15 11.04 -41.62
N PRO A 6 -9.97 10.06 -42.51
CA PRO A 6 -10.08 8.66 -42.15
C PRO A 6 -9.07 8.31 -41.05
N GLU A 7 -9.49 7.46 -40.11
CA GLU A 7 -8.66 7.00 -39.02
C GLU A 7 -7.45 6.20 -39.50
N SER A 8 -6.26 6.52 -38.97
CA SER A 8 -5.06 5.74 -39.27
C SER A 8 -5.04 4.40 -38.51
N PRO A 9 -4.33 3.36 -39.01
CA PRO A 9 -4.22 2.08 -38.29
C PRO A 9 -3.63 2.21 -36.88
N ALA A 10 -2.68 3.13 -36.68
CA ALA A 10 -2.07 3.40 -35.38
C ALA A 10 -3.06 4.05 -34.42
N GLU A 11 -3.88 5.00 -34.90
CA GLU A 11 -4.95 5.62 -34.12
C GLU A 11 -6.00 4.57 -33.70
N GLY A 12 -6.39 3.68 -34.62
CA GLY A 12 -7.34 2.59 -34.35
C GLY A 12 -6.81 1.60 -33.32
N ALA A 13 -5.54 1.19 -33.44
CA ALA A 13 -4.89 0.29 -32.49
C ALA A 13 -4.77 0.94 -31.09
N PHE A 14 -4.38 2.22 -31.04
CA PHE A 14 -4.28 2.98 -29.80
C PHE A 14 -5.64 3.06 -29.10
N ARG A 15 -6.70 3.47 -29.81
CA ARG A 15 -8.05 3.59 -29.25
C ARG A 15 -8.56 2.25 -28.74
N LYS A 16 -8.38 1.18 -29.52
CA LYS A 16 -8.80 -0.17 -29.15
C LYS A 16 -8.09 -0.63 -27.87
N SER A 17 -6.77 -0.50 -27.81
CA SER A 17 -5.98 -0.90 -26.64
C SER A 17 -6.35 -0.10 -25.39
N ARG A 18 -6.61 1.21 -25.54
CA ARG A 18 -7.11 2.06 -24.46
C ARG A 18 -8.47 1.61 -23.94
N GLN A 19 -9.41 1.28 -24.83
CA GLN A 19 -10.74 0.79 -24.47
C GLN A 19 -10.66 -0.56 -23.73
N GLU A 20 -9.86 -1.50 -24.22
CA GLU A 20 -9.66 -2.81 -23.57
C GLU A 20 -9.09 -2.65 -22.16
N TRP A 21 -8.09 -1.76 -22.00
CA TRP A 21 -7.53 -1.44 -20.69
C TRP A 21 -8.57 -0.81 -19.75
N LEU A 22 -9.34 0.18 -20.21
CA LEU A 22 -10.39 0.83 -19.40
C LEU A 22 -11.41 -0.18 -18.90
N GLU A 23 -11.87 -1.09 -19.75
CA GLU A 23 -12.82 -2.13 -19.34
C GLU A 23 -12.20 -3.11 -18.35
N ALA A 24 -10.95 -3.54 -18.55
CA ALA A 24 -10.26 -4.39 -17.58
C ALA A 24 -10.13 -3.71 -16.20
N ARG A 25 -9.84 -2.40 -16.18
CA ARG A 25 -9.74 -1.61 -14.95
C ARG A 25 -11.08 -1.39 -14.28
N VAL A 26 -12.15 -1.19 -15.05
CA VAL A 26 -13.53 -1.18 -14.52
C VAL A 26 -13.83 -2.49 -13.80
N GLN A 27 -13.52 -3.64 -14.40
CA GLN A 27 -13.78 -4.94 -13.77
C GLN A 27 -12.97 -5.12 -12.48
N ALA A 28 -11.68 -4.77 -12.49
CA ALA A 28 -10.82 -4.86 -11.31
C ALA A 28 -11.35 -4.01 -10.15
N LEU A 29 -11.71 -2.75 -10.40
CA LEU A 29 -12.22 -1.82 -9.38
C LEU A 29 -13.63 -2.17 -8.92
N ALA A 30 -14.49 -2.61 -9.83
CA ALA A 30 -15.82 -3.10 -9.46
C ALA A 30 -15.73 -4.32 -8.54
N LYS A 31 -14.72 -5.18 -8.74
CA LYS A 31 -14.53 -6.38 -7.92
C LYS A 31 -14.28 -6.07 -6.44
N VAL A 32 -13.55 -4.99 -6.17
CA VAL A 32 -13.34 -4.48 -4.79
C VAL A 32 -14.68 -4.19 -4.12
N VAL A 33 -15.59 -3.50 -4.82
CA VAL A 33 -16.92 -3.19 -4.27
C VAL A 33 -17.80 -4.43 -4.21
N GLU A 34 -17.69 -5.35 -5.17
CA GLU A 34 -18.49 -6.58 -5.20
C GLU A 34 -18.14 -7.52 -4.05
N VAL A 35 -16.84 -7.67 -3.74
CA VAL A 35 -16.34 -8.58 -2.70
C VAL A 35 -16.38 -7.90 -1.34
N ASP A 36 -15.70 -6.76 -1.22
CA ASP A 36 -15.44 -6.14 0.08
C ASP A 36 -16.53 -5.12 0.46
N GLY A 37 -17.31 -4.64 -0.52
CA GLY A 37 -18.39 -3.67 -0.34
C GLY A 37 -19.77 -4.20 -0.75
N ALA A 38 -20.02 -5.51 -0.61
CA ALA A 38 -21.16 -6.21 -1.20
C ALA A 38 -22.52 -5.54 -0.88
N ARG A 39 -22.65 -4.97 0.33
CA ARG A 39 -23.84 -4.19 0.74
C ARG A 39 -24.05 -2.97 -0.16
N LEU A 40 -23.02 -2.14 -0.36
CA LEU A 40 -23.13 -0.99 -1.25
C LEU A 40 -23.36 -1.43 -2.70
N PHE A 41 -22.65 -2.46 -3.17
CA PHE A 41 -22.82 -2.99 -4.51
C PHE A 41 -24.29 -3.37 -4.77
N GLY A 42 -24.92 -4.06 -3.81
CA GLY A 42 -26.33 -4.44 -3.82
C GLY A 42 -27.32 -3.27 -3.89
N LEU A 43 -26.94 -2.10 -3.37
CA LEU A 43 -27.75 -0.88 -3.38
C LEU A 43 -27.57 -0.04 -4.65
N LEU A 44 -26.52 -0.27 -5.45
CA LEU A 44 -26.29 0.54 -6.65
C LEU A 44 -27.45 0.44 -7.66
N PRO A 45 -27.94 1.58 -8.19
CA PRO A 45 -29.08 1.63 -9.10
C PRO A 45 -28.85 0.91 -10.44
N ALA A 46 -29.91 0.32 -10.98
CA ALA A 46 -29.90 -0.26 -12.32
C ALA A 46 -30.22 0.75 -13.44
N ASP A 47 -30.78 1.92 -13.13
CA ASP A 47 -31.15 2.96 -14.12
C ASP A 47 -29.94 3.70 -14.71
N LEU A 48 -28.75 3.53 -14.12
CA LEU A 48 -27.51 4.20 -14.52
C LEU A 48 -26.57 3.29 -15.34
N GLY A 49 -27.15 2.33 -16.06
CA GLY A 49 -26.44 1.48 -17.01
C GLY A 49 -25.72 0.30 -16.35
N ASP A 50 -24.54 -0.05 -16.89
CA ASP A 50 -23.76 -1.18 -16.39
C ASP A 50 -23.31 -0.98 -14.93
N ARG A 51 -23.59 -1.99 -14.09
CA ARG A 51 -23.34 -1.93 -12.65
C ARG A 51 -21.86 -1.93 -12.29
N HIS A 52 -21.00 -2.56 -13.10
CA HIS A 52 -19.55 -2.58 -12.85
C HIS A 52 -18.94 -1.21 -13.11
N ARG A 53 -19.31 -0.54 -14.22
CA ARG A 53 -18.88 0.85 -14.49
C ARG A 53 -19.33 1.81 -13.39
N LEU A 54 -20.56 1.64 -12.90
CA LEU A 54 -21.10 2.41 -11.79
C LEU A 54 -20.34 2.14 -10.48
N ALA A 55 -20.05 0.87 -10.16
CA ALA A 55 -19.29 0.49 -8.97
C ALA A 55 -17.86 1.03 -9.00
N ALA A 56 -17.17 0.89 -10.14
CA ALA A 56 -15.81 1.41 -10.34
C ALA A 56 -15.74 2.94 -10.16
N ALA A 57 -16.67 3.68 -10.75
CA ALA A 57 -16.76 5.13 -10.55
C ALA A 57 -17.11 5.50 -9.09
N THR A 58 -17.94 4.71 -8.43
CA THR A 58 -18.32 4.91 -7.01
C THR A 58 -17.12 4.77 -6.09
N ILE A 59 -16.34 3.68 -6.20
CA ILE A 59 -15.18 3.47 -5.31
C ILE A 59 -14.06 4.49 -5.55
N ALA A 60 -13.79 4.85 -6.81
CA ALA A 60 -12.82 5.89 -7.12
C ALA A 60 -13.23 7.25 -6.53
N ARG A 61 -14.53 7.58 -6.58
CA ARG A 61 -15.07 8.79 -5.95
C ARG A 61 -15.01 8.76 -4.43
N VAL A 62 -15.29 7.61 -3.80
CA VAL A 62 -15.14 7.43 -2.34
C VAL A 62 -13.68 7.62 -1.93
N ALA A 63 -12.74 7.03 -2.66
CA ALA A 63 -11.30 7.22 -2.44
C ALA A 63 -10.89 8.69 -2.64
N ALA A 64 -11.41 9.35 -3.68
CA ALA A 64 -11.12 10.75 -3.93
C ALA A 64 -11.74 11.69 -2.87
N ASP A 65 -12.89 11.33 -2.30
CA ASP A 65 -13.46 12.04 -1.14
C ASP A 65 -12.59 11.90 0.10
N ARG A 66 -12.04 10.71 0.36
CA ARG A 66 -11.05 10.50 1.44
C ARG A 66 -9.79 11.34 1.20
N ALA A 67 -9.26 11.33 -0.03
CA ALA A 67 -8.11 12.14 -0.43
C ALA A 67 -8.38 13.65 -0.28
N ARG A 68 -9.63 14.09 -0.44
CA ARG A 68 -10.08 15.47 -0.21
C ARG A 68 -10.46 15.77 1.25
N ALA A 69 -10.15 14.87 2.18
CA ALA A 69 -10.51 14.92 3.61
C ALA A 69 -12.00 15.21 3.85
N ARG A 70 -12.89 14.71 2.99
CA ARG A 70 -14.33 14.83 3.19
C ARG A 70 -14.81 13.86 4.27
N SER A 71 -15.79 14.31 5.05
CA SER A 71 -16.39 13.47 6.08
C SER A 71 -17.14 12.27 5.48
N VAL A 72 -17.38 11.24 6.27
CA VAL A 72 -18.28 10.12 5.88
C VAL A 72 -19.66 10.66 5.50
N ALA A 73 -20.17 11.64 6.26
CA ALA A 73 -21.47 12.26 6.01
C ALA A 73 -21.55 12.98 4.65
N ASP A 74 -20.46 13.61 4.20
CA ASP A 74 -20.40 14.24 2.86
C ASP A 74 -20.50 13.21 1.75
N THR A 75 -19.84 12.05 1.93
CA THR A 75 -19.92 10.94 0.97
C THR A 75 -21.31 10.32 0.95
N VAL A 76 -21.92 10.09 2.12
CA VAL A 76 -23.31 9.60 2.23
C VAL A 76 -24.29 10.55 1.53
N ARG A 77 -24.15 11.87 1.69
CA ARG A 77 -25.03 12.87 1.07
C ARG A 77 -25.12 12.78 -0.45
N TRP A 78 -24.03 12.46 -1.15
CA TRP A 78 -24.12 12.28 -2.61
C TRP A 78 -24.55 10.86 -2.99
N LEU A 79 -24.24 9.85 -2.17
CA LEU A 79 -24.76 8.48 -2.37
C LEU A 79 -26.28 8.43 -2.24
N GLU A 80 -26.89 9.19 -1.33
CA GLU A 80 -28.35 9.33 -1.23
C GLU A 80 -29.00 9.84 -2.53
N ARG A 81 -28.29 10.70 -3.27
CA ARG A 81 -28.76 11.20 -4.57
C ARG A 81 -28.56 10.18 -5.69
N LEU A 82 -27.51 9.38 -5.59
CA LEU A 82 -27.20 8.31 -6.52
C LEU A 82 -28.16 7.13 -6.35
N ILE A 83 -28.52 6.78 -5.11
CA ILE A 83 -29.29 5.59 -4.73
C ILE A 83 -30.65 6.02 -4.13
N PRO A 84 -31.71 6.20 -4.95
CA PRO A 84 -33.04 6.50 -4.44
C PRO A 84 -33.55 5.33 -3.59
N GLY A 85 -33.68 5.55 -2.27
CA GLY A 85 -34.20 4.54 -1.34
C GLY A 85 -33.15 3.88 -0.43
N GLY A 86 -31.87 4.24 -0.53
CA GLY A 86 -30.87 3.81 0.46
C GLY A 86 -31.12 4.48 1.81
N HIS A 87 -31.19 3.70 2.89
CA HIS A 87 -31.33 4.26 4.24
C HIS A 87 -30.00 4.91 4.68
N PRO A 88 -30.02 6.10 5.31
CA PRO A 88 -28.80 6.82 5.68
C PRO A 88 -27.86 6.00 6.57
N HIS A 89 -28.41 5.18 7.47
CA HIS A 89 -27.63 4.31 8.35
C HIS A 89 -26.85 3.26 7.55
N ASP A 90 -27.53 2.54 6.65
CA ASP A 90 -26.90 1.50 5.82
C ASP A 90 -25.78 2.07 4.94
N LEU A 91 -26.01 3.25 4.36
CA LEU A 91 -25.00 3.95 3.56
C LEU A 91 -23.83 4.40 4.41
N THR A 92 -24.08 4.84 5.65
CA THR A 92 -23.00 5.28 6.56
C THR A 92 -22.07 4.10 6.88
N ASP A 93 -22.62 2.95 7.25
CA ASP A 93 -21.84 1.77 7.58
C ASP A 93 -21.07 1.25 6.35
N SER A 94 -21.73 1.17 5.19
CA SER A 94 -21.06 0.78 3.94
C SER A 94 -19.95 1.74 3.53
N VAL A 95 -20.10 3.06 3.77
CA VAL A 95 -19.02 4.02 3.48
C VAL A 95 -17.87 3.87 4.46
N ARG A 96 -18.13 3.59 5.74
CA ARG A 96 -17.07 3.31 6.73
C ARG A 96 -16.30 2.05 6.35
N GLU A 97 -17.01 0.98 6.07
CA GLU A 97 -16.47 -0.30 5.59
C GLU A 97 -15.58 -0.08 4.37
N LEU A 98 -16.12 0.53 3.30
CA LEU A 98 -15.32 0.81 2.10
C LEU A 98 -14.13 1.72 2.35
N ARG A 99 -14.25 2.73 3.22
CA ARG A 99 -13.13 3.61 3.55
C ARG A 99 -12.04 2.91 4.36
N ALA A 100 -12.41 1.97 5.23
CA ALA A 100 -11.48 1.13 5.97
C ALA A 100 -10.72 0.18 5.03
N LEU A 101 -11.41 -0.36 4.02
CA LEU A 101 -10.84 -1.23 2.98
C LEU A 101 -9.91 -0.53 1.99
N LEU A 102 -9.90 0.80 1.95
CA LEU A 102 -8.93 1.58 1.19
C LEU A 102 -7.56 1.58 1.91
N ALA A 103 -7.01 0.39 2.11
CA ALA A 103 -5.72 0.19 2.74
C ALA A 103 -4.58 0.75 1.83
N PRO A 104 -3.49 1.26 2.40
CA PRO A 104 -2.33 1.73 1.64
C PRO A 104 -1.58 0.62 0.86
N GLY A 105 -2.12 0.06 -0.23
CA GLY A 105 -1.36 -0.84 -1.12
C GLY A 105 -2.16 -1.87 -1.93
N ASP A 106 -3.42 -2.14 -1.57
CA ASP A 106 -4.26 -3.11 -2.29
C ASP A 106 -4.57 -2.70 -3.75
N GLU A 107 -4.72 -1.41 -4.04
CA GLU A 107 -5.06 -0.92 -5.38
C GLU A 107 -4.47 0.50 -5.65
N PRO A 108 -3.41 0.61 -6.47
CA PRO A 108 -2.74 1.88 -6.74
C PRO A 108 -3.61 2.97 -7.36
N ALA A 109 -4.69 2.60 -8.06
CA ALA A 109 -5.65 3.57 -8.60
C ALA A 109 -6.42 4.32 -7.51
N LEU A 110 -6.53 3.75 -6.31
CA LEU A 110 -7.29 4.30 -5.19
C LEU A 110 -6.41 5.05 -4.18
N TRP A 111 -5.09 5.12 -4.39
CA TRP A 111 -4.20 5.94 -3.58
C TRP A 111 -4.54 7.42 -3.68
N SER A 112 -4.28 8.19 -2.62
CA SER A 112 -4.76 9.56 -2.46
C SER A 112 -4.33 10.49 -3.60
N TRP A 113 -3.13 10.30 -4.17
CA TRP A 113 -2.63 11.11 -5.29
C TRP A 113 -3.14 10.65 -6.67
N ASN A 114 -3.74 9.46 -6.75
CA ASN A 114 -4.27 8.86 -7.97
C ASN A 114 -5.81 8.90 -8.02
N ALA A 115 -6.48 8.89 -6.87
CA ALA A 115 -7.93 8.72 -6.76
C ALA A 115 -8.73 9.81 -7.49
N GLY A 116 -8.30 11.07 -7.42
CA GLY A 116 -8.94 12.18 -8.13
C GLY A 116 -8.90 12.02 -9.66
N PRO A 117 -7.70 11.83 -10.26
CA PRO A 117 -7.58 11.52 -11.69
C PRO A 117 -8.37 10.29 -12.15
N TRP A 118 -8.43 9.24 -11.33
CA TRP A 118 -9.24 8.04 -11.63
C TRP A 118 -10.75 8.29 -11.52
N GLU A 119 -11.21 9.06 -10.53
CA GLU A 119 -12.60 9.52 -10.44
C GLU A 119 -13.02 10.22 -11.73
N GLU A 120 -12.19 11.15 -12.22
CA GLU A 120 -12.46 11.90 -13.46
C GLU A 120 -12.58 10.96 -14.67
N LEU A 121 -11.60 10.07 -14.86
CA LEU A 121 -11.57 9.14 -15.98
C LEU A 121 -12.74 8.15 -15.95
N LEU A 122 -13.08 7.60 -14.78
CA LEU A 122 -14.15 6.60 -14.65
C LEU A 122 -15.54 7.22 -14.76
N LEU A 123 -15.75 8.43 -14.24
CA LEU A 123 -17.01 9.17 -14.44
C LEU A 123 -17.21 9.52 -15.92
N TRP A 124 -16.16 9.94 -16.62
CA TRP A 124 -16.21 10.14 -18.07
C TRP A 124 -16.52 8.85 -18.81
N TRP A 125 -15.82 7.75 -18.50
CA TRP A 125 -16.01 6.47 -19.17
C TRP A 125 -17.42 5.93 -18.95
N TRP A 126 -17.92 6.04 -17.72
CA TRP A 126 -19.30 5.71 -17.39
C TRP A 126 -20.28 6.55 -18.22
N ALA A 127 -20.11 7.87 -18.27
CA ALA A 127 -21.00 8.78 -19.01
C ALA A 127 -21.01 8.50 -20.52
N ARG A 128 -19.86 8.12 -21.10
CA ARG A 128 -19.74 7.79 -22.53
C ARG A 128 -20.46 6.50 -22.92
N ASN A 129 -20.67 5.61 -21.97
CA ASN A 129 -21.38 4.34 -22.17
C ASN A 129 -22.86 4.40 -21.76
N GLN A 130 -23.41 5.58 -21.44
CA GLN A 130 -24.83 5.75 -21.13
C GLN A 130 -25.72 5.86 -22.36
N SER A 131 -26.95 5.34 -22.23
CA SER A 131 -28.01 5.52 -23.23
C SER A 131 -28.47 6.98 -23.24
N ARG A 132 -28.55 7.58 -24.44
CA ARG A 132 -28.85 9.01 -24.61
C ARG A 132 -30.31 9.25 -24.97
N SER A 133 -30.87 10.35 -24.47
CA SER A 133 -32.24 10.79 -24.81
C SER A 133 -32.28 11.67 -26.08
N GLY A 134 -31.11 12.07 -26.59
CA GLY A 134 -30.93 12.90 -27.80
C GLY A 134 -30.48 14.33 -27.51
N ASP A 135 -30.67 14.84 -26.30
CA ASP A 135 -30.15 16.13 -25.81
C ASP A 135 -28.99 15.90 -24.82
N SER A 136 -27.76 15.97 -25.35
CA SER A 136 -26.55 15.71 -24.56
C SER A 136 -26.34 16.69 -23.42
N GLY A 137 -26.79 17.95 -23.55
CA GLY A 137 -26.66 18.95 -22.49
C GLY A 137 -27.57 18.64 -21.30
N ARG A 138 -28.81 18.24 -21.59
CA ARG A 138 -29.78 17.82 -20.57
C ARG A 138 -29.37 16.53 -19.87
N ASP A 139 -28.89 15.54 -20.63
CA ASP A 139 -28.41 14.27 -20.07
C ASP A 139 -27.22 14.50 -19.11
N VAL A 140 -26.21 15.28 -19.52
CA VAL A 140 -25.04 15.61 -18.68
C VAL A 140 -25.44 16.39 -17.42
N ALA A 141 -26.36 17.34 -17.53
CA ALA A 141 -26.85 18.08 -16.36
C ALA A 141 -27.60 17.18 -15.37
N ALA A 142 -28.42 16.25 -15.88
CA ALA A 142 -29.13 15.28 -15.05
C ALA A 142 -28.15 14.34 -14.33
N TRP A 143 -27.16 13.81 -15.04
CA TRP A 143 -26.13 12.96 -14.46
C TRP A 143 -25.28 13.69 -13.43
N GLY A 144 -24.87 14.93 -13.72
CA GLY A 144 -24.11 15.75 -12.76
C GLY A 144 -24.90 16.02 -11.47
N SER A 145 -26.21 16.24 -11.58
CA SER A 145 -27.09 16.36 -10.41
C SER A 145 -27.16 15.06 -9.61
N ARG A 146 -27.25 13.90 -10.29
CA ARG A 146 -27.33 12.57 -9.64
C ARG A 146 -26.05 12.21 -8.90
N TRP A 147 -24.90 12.45 -9.52
CA TRP A 147 -23.59 12.20 -8.92
C TRP A 147 -23.14 13.28 -7.93
N ALA A 148 -23.83 14.43 -7.89
CA ALA A 148 -23.36 15.65 -7.23
C ALA A 148 -21.92 16.02 -7.62
N ALA A 149 -21.62 15.91 -8.92
CA ALA A 149 -20.31 16.23 -9.48
C ALA A 149 -20.40 16.76 -10.90
N GLN A 150 -19.32 17.42 -11.30
CA GLN A 150 -19.11 17.73 -12.70
C GLN A 150 -18.73 16.45 -13.43
N ILE A 151 -19.50 16.09 -14.46
CA ILE A 151 -19.20 14.94 -15.31
C ILE A 151 -18.38 15.43 -16.50
N PRO A 152 -17.12 14.99 -16.66
CA PRO A 152 -16.33 15.35 -17.82
C PRO A 152 -16.98 14.78 -19.08
N TRP A 153 -17.16 15.62 -20.11
CA TRP A 153 -17.91 15.23 -21.30
C TRP A 153 -17.13 15.41 -22.59
N ASN A 154 -16.59 16.60 -22.85
CA ASN A 154 -15.87 16.93 -24.08
C ASN A 154 -14.46 17.45 -23.77
N GLY A 155 -13.45 16.96 -24.49
CA GLY A 155 -12.08 17.43 -24.36
C GLY A 155 -11.09 16.61 -25.20
N PRO A 156 -9.82 17.06 -25.29
CA PRO A 156 -8.78 16.34 -26.03
C PRO A 156 -8.54 14.90 -25.51
N PHE A 157 -8.87 14.61 -24.25
CA PHE A 157 -8.76 13.28 -23.63
C PHE A 157 -9.81 12.25 -24.09
N ASP A 158 -10.82 12.67 -24.86
CA ASP A 158 -11.81 11.76 -25.47
C ASP A 158 -11.16 10.92 -26.57
N SER A 159 -10.28 11.55 -27.36
CA SER A 159 -9.53 10.92 -28.45
C SER A 159 -8.10 11.46 -28.46
N PRO A 160 -7.28 11.12 -27.45
CA PRO A 160 -5.91 11.62 -27.35
C PRO A 160 -5.07 11.25 -28.57
N GLU A 161 -5.37 10.13 -29.23
CA GLU A 161 -4.77 9.72 -30.50
C GLU A 161 -5.07 10.67 -31.66
N ARG A 162 -6.04 11.58 -31.52
CA ARG A 162 -6.39 12.63 -32.49
C ARG A 162 -6.10 14.03 -31.98
N ALA A 163 -5.29 14.16 -30.92
CA ALA A 163 -4.89 15.46 -30.39
C ALA A 163 -4.37 16.37 -31.52
N PRO A 164 -4.74 17.67 -31.55
CA PRO A 164 -4.36 18.55 -32.65
C PRO A 164 -2.84 18.61 -32.83
N ARG A 165 -2.34 18.20 -34.00
CA ARG A 165 -0.91 18.25 -34.34
C ARG A 165 -0.63 19.37 -35.34
N ALA A 166 0.55 19.99 -35.23
CA ALA A 166 1.00 20.93 -36.25
C ALA A 166 1.04 20.23 -37.64
N HIS A 167 0.53 20.92 -38.66
CA HIS A 167 0.46 20.42 -40.05
C HIS A 167 -0.45 19.19 -40.29
N GLY A 168 -1.35 18.84 -39.36
CA GLY A 168 -2.37 17.81 -39.60
C GLY A 168 -1.83 16.38 -39.72
N ARG A 169 -0.69 16.08 -39.09
CA ARG A 169 -0.07 14.75 -39.13
C ARG A 169 -0.89 13.72 -38.33
N GLU A 170 -0.93 12.49 -38.83
CA GLU A 170 -1.50 11.30 -38.15
C GLU A 170 -0.59 10.82 -37.01
N LEU A 171 -1.11 9.95 -36.14
CA LEU A 171 -0.27 9.24 -35.16
C LEU A 171 0.63 8.26 -35.91
N LEU A 172 1.94 8.40 -35.75
CA LEU A 172 2.94 7.58 -36.43
C LEU A 172 3.97 7.08 -35.42
N THR A 173 4.53 5.91 -35.69
CA THR A 173 5.73 5.42 -35.01
C THR A 173 6.95 6.27 -35.40
N LEU A 174 8.01 6.20 -34.60
CA LEU A 174 9.26 6.90 -34.90
C LEU A 174 9.87 6.43 -36.24
N ALA A 175 9.75 5.15 -36.57
CA ALA A 175 10.25 4.59 -37.83
C ALA A 175 9.47 5.11 -39.06
N GLU A 176 8.13 5.21 -38.96
CA GLU A 176 7.29 5.80 -40.01
C GLU A 176 7.55 7.30 -40.17
N PHE A 177 7.77 8.02 -39.06
CA PHE A 177 8.16 9.42 -39.09
C PHE A 177 9.45 9.64 -39.89
N PHE A 178 10.48 8.82 -39.64
CA PHE A 178 11.75 8.92 -40.36
C PHE A 178 11.68 8.54 -41.84
N THR A 179 10.65 7.81 -42.26
CA THR A 179 10.42 7.51 -43.68
C THR A 179 10.08 8.78 -44.48
N HIS A 180 9.62 9.84 -43.80
CA HIS A 180 9.29 11.12 -44.40
C HIS A 180 10.40 12.17 -44.26
N GLU A 181 11.52 11.85 -43.60
CA GLU A 181 12.69 12.73 -43.47
C GLU A 181 13.67 12.48 -44.64
N PRO A 182 14.43 13.50 -45.09
CA PRO A 182 15.27 13.41 -46.28
C PRO A 182 16.42 12.40 -46.12
N GLU A 183 16.83 11.76 -47.22
CA GLU A 183 18.01 10.91 -47.24
C GLU A 183 19.32 11.74 -47.18
N PRO A 184 20.37 11.25 -46.48
CA PRO A 184 20.54 9.92 -45.88
C PRO A 184 20.02 9.80 -44.43
N LEU A 185 19.40 10.85 -43.87
CA LEU A 185 18.97 10.90 -42.47
C LEU A 185 17.97 9.79 -42.11
N GLY A 186 16.92 9.63 -42.92
CA GLY A 186 15.88 8.62 -42.71
C GLY A 186 16.41 7.19 -42.74
N LEU A 187 17.32 6.89 -43.69
CA LEU A 187 17.96 5.56 -43.80
C LEU A 187 18.83 5.24 -42.59
N LEU A 188 19.63 6.21 -42.12
CA LEU A 188 20.47 6.01 -40.94
C LEU A 188 19.60 5.76 -39.70
N ALA A 189 18.57 6.59 -39.49
CA ALA A 189 17.72 6.48 -38.31
C ALA A 189 17.03 5.10 -38.25
N ARG A 190 16.51 4.61 -39.38
CA ARG A 190 15.94 3.26 -39.48
C ARG A 190 16.98 2.17 -39.20
N ALA A 191 18.18 2.28 -39.78
CA ALA A 191 19.25 1.31 -39.50
C ALA A 191 19.65 1.27 -38.02
N VAL A 192 19.57 2.39 -37.31
CA VAL A 192 19.83 2.46 -35.86
C VAL A 192 18.72 1.78 -35.06
N LEU A 193 17.45 2.01 -35.43
CA LEU A 193 16.29 1.39 -34.77
C LEU A 193 16.22 -0.12 -35.02
N ASP A 194 16.49 -0.56 -36.26
CA ASP A 194 16.49 -1.96 -36.68
C ASP A 194 17.71 -2.74 -36.18
N ALA A 195 18.71 -2.06 -35.59
CA ALA A 195 19.90 -2.71 -35.07
C ALA A 195 19.53 -3.66 -33.90
N PRO A 196 19.94 -4.95 -33.92
CA PRO A 196 19.50 -5.93 -32.93
C PRO A 196 19.75 -5.54 -31.46
N ARG A 197 20.85 -4.82 -31.20
CA ARG A 197 21.18 -4.32 -29.86
C ARG A 197 20.23 -3.22 -29.40
N THR A 198 19.88 -2.30 -30.31
CA THR A 198 18.92 -1.22 -30.04
C THR A 198 17.55 -1.82 -29.74
N ALA A 199 17.07 -2.70 -30.63
CA ALA A 199 15.78 -3.36 -30.48
C ALA A 199 15.68 -4.14 -29.15
N ALA A 200 16.70 -4.92 -28.79
CA ALA A 200 16.75 -5.62 -27.50
C ALA A 200 16.72 -4.65 -26.31
N THR A 201 17.46 -3.55 -26.38
CA THR A 201 17.48 -2.55 -25.28
C THR A 201 16.13 -1.84 -25.15
N VAL A 202 15.46 -1.53 -26.27
CA VAL A 202 14.10 -0.98 -26.24
C VAL A 202 13.16 -1.97 -25.58
N GLN A 203 13.17 -3.23 -26.00
CA GLN A 203 12.32 -4.29 -25.44
C GLN A 203 12.55 -4.48 -23.94
N ASP A 204 13.81 -4.62 -23.51
CA ASP A 204 14.16 -4.78 -22.08
C ASP A 204 13.69 -3.57 -21.25
N THR A 205 13.87 -2.35 -21.77
CA THR A 205 13.42 -1.14 -21.07
C THR A 205 11.91 -1.10 -20.98
N VAL A 206 11.19 -1.35 -22.08
CA VAL A 206 9.71 -1.35 -22.09
C VAL A 206 9.16 -2.40 -21.13
N LEU A 207 9.75 -3.60 -21.09
CA LEU A 207 9.36 -4.66 -20.17
C LEU A 207 9.46 -4.23 -18.69
N LEU A 208 10.50 -3.47 -18.32
CA LEU A 208 10.62 -2.91 -16.96
C LEU A 208 9.56 -1.85 -16.66
N ARG A 209 9.07 -1.15 -17.68
CA ARG A 209 8.02 -0.12 -17.54
C ARG A 209 6.64 -0.75 -17.41
N GLU A 210 6.40 -1.92 -18.01
CA GLU A 210 5.08 -2.56 -18.07
C GLU A 210 4.43 -2.79 -16.70
N GLU A 211 5.22 -3.08 -15.68
CA GLU A 211 4.76 -3.24 -14.29
C GLU A 211 4.01 -2.00 -13.79
N HIS A 212 4.56 -0.82 -14.06
CA HIS A 212 4.00 0.47 -13.64
C HIS A 212 2.84 0.92 -14.54
N LEU A 213 2.79 0.43 -15.78
CA LEU A 213 1.77 0.80 -16.77
C LEU A 213 0.45 0.05 -16.59
N GLN A 214 0.35 -0.89 -15.62
CA GLN A 214 -0.89 -1.59 -15.28
C GLN A 214 -1.57 -2.27 -16.49
N GLY A 215 -0.78 -2.83 -17.42
CA GLY A 215 -1.29 -3.48 -18.63
C GLY A 215 -1.90 -2.52 -19.66
N ALA A 216 -1.67 -1.21 -19.55
CA ALA A 216 -2.17 -0.21 -20.50
C ALA A 216 -1.39 -0.26 -21.83
N GLY A 217 -1.82 -1.10 -22.78
CA GLY A 217 -1.10 -1.30 -24.05
C GLY A 217 -0.88 -0.01 -24.87
N HIS A 218 -1.82 0.93 -24.83
CA HIS A 218 -1.66 2.25 -25.47
C HIS A 218 -0.56 3.11 -24.81
N LEU A 219 -0.35 2.99 -23.49
CA LEU A 219 0.76 3.63 -22.79
C LEU A 219 2.07 2.86 -23.00
N THR A 220 2.03 1.52 -23.09
CA THR A 220 3.18 0.70 -23.47
C THR A 220 3.69 1.10 -24.85
N TRP A 221 2.79 1.35 -25.80
CA TRP A 221 3.13 1.87 -27.11
C TRP A 221 3.82 3.26 -27.02
N LEU A 222 3.27 4.20 -26.23
CA LEU A 222 3.92 5.51 -26.01
C LEU A 222 5.29 5.37 -25.34
N ALA A 223 5.41 4.47 -24.38
CA ALA A 223 6.64 4.16 -23.67
C ALA A 223 7.71 3.62 -24.64
N GLU A 224 7.33 2.69 -25.52
CA GLU A 224 8.18 2.18 -26.60
C GLU A 224 8.65 3.30 -27.52
N GLN A 225 7.75 4.19 -27.97
CA GLN A 225 8.13 5.31 -28.82
C GLN A 225 9.09 6.31 -28.14
N GLN A 226 8.88 6.58 -26.84
CA GLN A 226 9.81 7.38 -26.03
C GLN A 226 11.19 6.72 -25.94
N THR A 227 11.22 5.41 -25.66
CA THR A 227 12.46 4.64 -25.53
C THR A 227 13.20 4.53 -26.87
N CYS A 228 12.50 4.35 -27.99
CA CYS A 228 13.10 4.41 -29.32
C CYS A 228 13.81 5.76 -29.58
N ALA A 229 13.15 6.88 -29.25
CA ALA A 229 13.74 8.22 -29.38
C ALA A 229 14.98 8.38 -28.48
N GLU A 230 14.92 7.89 -27.24
CA GLU A 230 16.05 7.89 -26.31
C GLU A 230 17.22 7.06 -26.83
N GLN A 231 16.98 5.87 -27.39
CA GLN A 231 18.05 5.02 -27.93
C GLN A 231 18.72 5.62 -29.16
N VAL A 232 17.97 6.30 -30.03
CA VAL A 232 18.58 7.07 -31.14
C VAL A 232 19.50 8.16 -30.60
N GLU A 233 19.09 8.87 -29.54
CA GLU A 233 19.92 9.87 -28.88
C GLU A 233 21.15 9.28 -28.17
N VAL A 234 21.03 8.13 -27.51
CA VAL A 234 22.15 7.40 -26.89
C VAL A 234 23.17 7.00 -27.97
N TRP A 235 22.71 6.41 -29.07
CA TRP A 235 23.55 6.04 -30.20
C TRP A 235 24.25 7.28 -30.79
N ARG A 236 23.50 8.36 -31.02
CA ARG A 236 24.00 9.63 -31.56
C ARG A 236 25.11 10.20 -30.67
N ARG A 237 24.92 10.25 -29.34
CA ARG A 237 25.95 10.71 -28.38
C ARG A 237 27.22 9.86 -28.46
N ALA A 238 27.09 8.54 -28.56
CA ALA A 238 28.22 7.63 -28.66
C ALA A 238 29.03 7.85 -29.95
N GLN A 239 28.37 8.15 -31.07
CA GLN A 239 29.05 8.48 -32.33
C GLN A 239 29.64 9.89 -32.34
N GLN A 240 28.97 10.86 -31.73
CA GLN A 240 29.43 12.25 -31.65
C GLN A 240 30.80 12.36 -30.94
N ALA A 241 31.03 11.53 -29.92
CA ALA A 241 32.29 11.49 -29.18
C ALA A 241 33.50 11.05 -30.03
N LYS A 242 33.26 10.36 -31.15
CA LYS A 242 34.30 9.79 -32.03
C LYS A 242 34.32 10.41 -33.43
N GLY A 243 33.39 11.34 -33.71
CA GLY A 243 33.12 11.84 -35.05
C GLY A 243 33.88 13.11 -35.46
N SER A 244 34.05 13.28 -36.77
CA SER A 244 34.56 14.53 -37.37
C SER A 244 33.55 15.68 -37.17
N GLU A 245 33.96 16.92 -37.44
CA GLU A 245 33.05 18.08 -37.36
C GLU A 245 31.84 17.96 -38.30
N ALA A 246 32.04 17.45 -39.51
CA ALA A 246 30.95 17.15 -40.45
C ALA A 246 29.98 16.09 -39.90
N THR A 247 30.52 15.04 -39.27
CA THR A 247 29.70 14.02 -38.57
C THR A 247 28.90 14.65 -37.44
N ARG A 248 29.49 15.57 -36.66
CA ARG A 248 28.79 16.27 -35.58
C ARG A 248 27.64 17.14 -36.10
N GLY A 249 27.83 17.84 -37.23
CA GLY A 249 26.78 18.61 -37.89
C GLY A 249 25.61 17.74 -38.34
N PHE A 250 25.88 16.64 -39.05
CA PHE A 250 24.85 15.71 -39.50
C PHE A 250 24.10 15.03 -38.33
N LEU A 251 24.81 14.65 -37.26
CA LEU A 251 24.17 14.08 -36.06
C LEU A 251 23.29 15.11 -35.32
N ALA A 252 23.57 16.42 -35.46
CA ALA A 252 22.70 17.45 -34.90
C ALA A 252 21.35 17.51 -35.64
N GLU A 253 21.34 17.34 -36.96
CA GLU A 253 20.10 17.24 -37.75
C GLU A 253 19.24 16.04 -37.31
N LEU A 254 19.87 14.90 -37.00
CA LEU A 254 19.18 13.74 -36.43
C LEU A 254 18.53 14.06 -35.09
N SER A 255 19.24 14.77 -34.21
CA SER A 255 18.70 15.21 -32.92
C SER A 255 17.51 16.15 -33.08
N GLU A 256 17.57 17.09 -34.01
CA GLU A 256 16.46 18.00 -34.31
C GLU A 256 15.24 17.26 -34.89
N ALA A 257 15.45 16.23 -35.73
CA ALA A 257 14.37 15.38 -36.20
C ALA A 257 13.71 14.58 -35.05
N VAL A 258 14.49 14.01 -34.13
CA VAL A 258 13.97 13.34 -32.92
C VAL A 258 13.19 14.32 -32.04
N LYS A 259 13.71 15.52 -31.78
CA LYS A 259 12.99 16.56 -31.01
C LYS A 259 11.69 16.97 -31.68
N ARG A 260 11.68 17.09 -33.02
CA ARG A 260 10.47 17.38 -33.80
C ARG A 260 9.45 16.26 -33.65
N TYR A 261 9.85 15.00 -33.73
CA TYR A 261 8.97 13.87 -33.48
C TYR A 261 8.36 13.93 -32.06
N MET A 262 9.20 14.10 -31.04
CA MET A 262 8.75 14.18 -29.65
C MET A 262 7.75 15.32 -29.44
N SER A 263 8.04 16.52 -29.94
CA SER A 263 7.22 17.73 -29.72
C SER A 263 5.97 17.80 -30.60
N VAL A 264 6.00 17.31 -31.85
CA VAL A 264 4.91 17.47 -32.81
C VAL A 264 4.01 16.22 -32.88
N VAL A 265 4.54 15.03 -32.59
CA VAL A 265 3.80 13.76 -32.71
C VAL A 265 3.38 13.24 -31.34
N LEU A 266 4.33 13.01 -30.43
CA LEU A 266 4.05 12.37 -29.14
C LEU A 266 3.48 13.32 -28.08
N GLN A 267 4.07 14.50 -27.91
CA GLN A 267 3.69 15.43 -26.84
C GLN A 267 2.21 15.85 -26.91
N PRO A 268 1.62 16.14 -28.08
CA PRO A 268 0.19 16.46 -28.15
C PRO A 268 -0.71 15.31 -27.67
N VAL A 269 -0.33 14.06 -27.95
CA VAL A 269 -1.06 12.87 -27.47
C VAL A 269 -0.92 12.75 -25.96
N ILE A 270 0.31 12.90 -25.43
CA ILE A 270 0.60 12.83 -24.00
C ILE A 270 -0.15 13.93 -23.24
N ASP A 271 -0.18 15.15 -23.75
CA ASP A 271 -0.89 16.29 -23.15
C ASP A 271 -2.41 16.09 -23.18
N ALA A 272 -2.90 15.35 -24.17
CA ALA A 272 -4.31 15.00 -24.28
C ALA A 272 -4.72 13.84 -23.36
N LEU A 273 -3.81 13.01 -22.86
CA LEU A 273 -4.14 11.92 -21.94
C LEU A 273 -4.77 12.44 -20.63
N SER A 274 -5.61 11.61 -20.01
CA SER A 274 -6.15 11.90 -18.68
C SER A 274 -5.05 12.05 -17.62
N GLY A 275 -5.38 12.66 -16.48
CA GLY A 275 -4.41 12.84 -15.39
C GLY A 275 -3.78 11.53 -14.90
N CYS A 276 -4.56 10.43 -14.81
CA CYS A 276 -4.03 9.14 -14.36
C CYS A 276 -3.19 8.46 -15.44
N GLU A 277 -3.57 8.54 -16.72
CA GLU A 277 -2.76 8.01 -17.82
C GLU A 277 -1.39 8.71 -17.91
N ARG A 278 -1.37 10.03 -17.72
CA ARG A 278 -0.11 10.80 -17.65
C ARG A 278 0.74 10.39 -16.44
N ALA A 279 0.12 10.17 -15.28
CA ALA A 279 0.81 9.72 -14.07
C ALA A 279 1.42 8.33 -14.26
N LEU A 280 0.67 7.36 -14.80
CA LEU A 280 1.20 6.02 -15.11
C LEU A 280 2.38 6.10 -16.10
N LEU A 281 2.24 6.89 -17.16
CA LEU A 281 3.31 7.05 -18.15
C LEU A 281 4.55 7.74 -17.57
N SER A 282 4.39 8.75 -16.71
CA SER A 282 5.52 9.43 -16.05
C SER A 282 6.21 8.54 -15.05
N ASP A 283 5.44 7.86 -14.20
CA ASP A 283 5.94 7.07 -13.07
C ASP A 283 6.61 5.79 -13.59
N SER A 284 6.25 5.30 -14.78
CA SER A 284 6.94 4.20 -15.46
C SER A 284 8.39 4.51 -15.88
N ARG A 285 8.87 5.75 -15.89
CA ARG A 285 10.21 6.07 -16.39
C ARG A 285 11.28 5.69 -15.35
N SER A 286 11.95 4.55 -15.54
CA SER A 286 13.11 4.16 -14.73
C SER A 286 14.36 4.95 -15.15
N GLY A 287 14.98 5.67 -14.21
CA GLY A 287 16.30 6.30 -14.37
C GLY A 287 17.44 5.46 -13.76
N PRO A 288 18.72 5.84 -13.98
CA PRO A 288 19.86 5.20 -13.31
C PRO A 288 19.90 5.45 -11.78
N ARG A 289 19.04 6.32 -11.27
CA ARG A 289 18.69 6.46 -9.85
C ARG A 289 17.21 6.07 -9.70
N ARG A 290 16.92 5.23 -8.70
CA ARG A 290 15.56 4.79 -8.33
C ARG A 290 14.64 6.00 -8.14
N SER A 291 13.38 5.84 -8.52
CA SER A 291 12.43 6.96 -8.56
C SER A 291 11.77 7.19 -7.19
N ALA A 292 11.13 8.36 -7.02
CA ALA A 292 10.29 8.57 -5.84
C ALA A 292 9.08 7.63 -5.81
N ALA A 293 8.61 7.16 -6.96
CA ALA A 293 7.52 6.19 -7.02
C ALA A 293 7.96 4.87 -6.39
N ASP A 294 9.17 4.39 -6.71
CA ASP A 294 9.69 3.13 -6.16
C ASP A 294 9.72 3.14 -4.62
N TYR A 295 10.15 4.25 -4.00
CA TYR A 295 10.15 4.40 -2.54
C TYR A 295 8.75 4.57 -1.96
N LEU A 296 7.85 5.27 -2.66
CA LEU A 296 6.46 5.44 -2.23
C LEU A 296 5.71 4.11 -2.25
N ASP A 297 5.90 3.29 -3.27
CA ASP A 297 5.31 1.96 -3.38
C ASP A 297 5.77 1.09 -2.21
N ALA A 298 7.08 1.03 -1.96
CA ALA A 298 7.64 0.29 -0.81
C ALA A 298 7.17 0.84 0.55
N PHE A 299 6.97 2.16 0.66
CA PHE A 299 6.45 2.79 1.87
C PHE A 299 4.99 2.44 2.13
N LEU A 300 4.15 2.48 1.09
CA LEU A 300 2.76 2.08 1.19
C LEU A 300 2.65 0.59 1.55
N ASP A 301 3.40 -0.29 0.86
CA ASP A 301 3.45 -1.72 1.19
C ASP A 301 3.80 -1.99 2.67
N PHE A 302 4.66 -1.14 3.26
CA PHE A 302 4.96 -1.16 4.70
C PHE A 302 3.80 -0.66 5.57
N LEU A 303 3.11 0.41 5.20
CA LEU A 303 1.93 0.86 5.93
C LEU A 303 0.81 -0.19 5.90
N ASP A 304 0.59 -0.82 4.74
CA ASP A 304 -0.32 -1.94 4.56
C ASP A 304 0.07 -3.12 5.45
N TRP A 305 1.36 -3.27 5.73
CA TRP A 305 1.89 -4.29 6.63
C TRP A 305 1.59 -4.01 8.10
N GLN A 306 1.58 -2.75 8.53
CA GLN A 306 1.27 -2.36 9.92
C GLN A 306 -0.21 -2.56 10.29
N GLY A 307 -1.11 -2.58 9.29
CA GLY A 307 -2.55 -2.78 9.51
C GLY A 307 -3.36 -1.49 9.38
N GLU A 308 -4.62 -1.55 9.84
CA GLU A 308 -5.61 -0.46 9.69
C GLU A 308 -5.16 0.87 10.30
N ALA A 309 -5.81 1.97 9.88
CA ALA A 309 -5.57 3.30 10.42
C ALA A 309 -5.71 3.29 11.96
N PRO A 310 -4.90 4.09 12.69
CA PRO A 310 -4.95 4.14 14.14
C PRO A 310 -6.38 4.43 14.62
N GLU A 311 -6.89 3.59 15.52
CA GLU A 311 -8.21 3.76 16.12
C GLU A 311 -8.28 5.10 16.88
N ASP A 312 -9.49 5.67 17.05
CA ASP A 312 -9.66 6.94 17.77
C ASP A 312 -9.04 6.84 19.21
N ASP A 313 -9.11 5.67 19.86
CA ASP A 313 -8.51 5.42 21.17
C ASP A 313 -6.96 5.49 21.15
N GLU A 314 -6.31 5.18 20.03
CA GLU A 314 -4.85 5.34 19.88
C GLU A 314 -4.46 6.80 19.70
N ILE A 315 -5.26 7.56 18.95
CA ILE A 315 -5.08 9.00 18.78
C ILE A 315 -5.21 9.70 20.13
N ASP A 316 -6.20 9.31 20.93
CA ASP A 316 -6.44 9.87 22.26
C ASP A 316 -5.27 9.59 23.21
N ARG A 317 -4.77 8.35 23.21
CA ARG A 317 -3.58 7.96 24.00
C ARG A 317 -2.34 8.74 23.60
N ARG A 318 -2.06 8.84 22.30
CA ARG A 318 -0.90 9.61 21.79
C ARG A 318 -1.04 11.09 22.10
N ALA A 319 -2.23 11.66 21.99
CA ALA A 319 -2.45 13.05 22.36
C ALA A 319 -2.14 13.30 23.84
N ALA A 320 -2.54 12.38 24.74
CA ALA A 320 -2.18 12.46 26.16
C ALA A 320 -0.66 12.36 26.38
N GLU A 321 0.02 11.38 25.75
CA GLU A 321 1.47 11.22 25.84
C GLU A 321 2.23 12.47 25.36
N PHE A 322 1.76 13.12 24.29
CA PHE A 322 2.39 14.32 23.75
C PHE A 322 2.19 15.54 24.65
N VAL A 323 1.01 15.67 25.27
CA VAL A 323 0.78 16.70 26.30
C VAL A 323 1.74 16.51 27.47
N ASP A 324 1.95 15.27 27.93
CA ASP A 324 2.89 14.97 29.02
C ASP A 324 4.36 15.29 28.66
N GLN A 325 4.70 15.26 27.36
CA GLN A 325 6.03 15.60 26.84
C GLN A 325 6.21 17.08 26.46
N ASP A 326 5.24 17.96 26.77
CA ASP A 326 5.20 19.36 26.33
C ASP A 326 5.28 19.52 24.79
N ARG A 327 4.77 18.54 24.03
CA ARG A 327 4.69 18.55 22.56
C ARG A 327 3.24 18.73 22.10
N THR A 328 3.04 19.59 21.10
CA THR A 328 1.69 19.93 20.62
C THR A 328 1.39 19.40 19.22
N THR A 329 2.34 18.74 18.57
CA THR A 329 2.23 18.33 17.16
C THR A 329 2.93 17.02 16.85
N TRP A 330 2.32 16.23 15.99
CA TRP A 330 2.93 15.06 15.35
C TRP A 330 2.32 14.82 13.97
N HIS A 331 2.88 13.88 13.23
CA HIS A 331 2.35 13.44 11.95
C HIS A 331 2.17 11.93 11.90
N GLY A 332 1.34 11.47 10.97
CA GLY A 332 1.08 10.07 10.71
C GLY A 332 0.48 9.88 9.33
N MET A 333 -0.06 8.69 9.10
CA MET A 333 -0.66 8.30 7.83
C MET A 333 -2.06 7.72 8.10
N ASP A 334 -3.03 8.09 7.27
CA ASP A 334 -4.34 7.45 7.17
C ASP A 334 -4.45 6.85 5.76
N GLY A 335 -4.06 5.58 5.64
CA GLY A 335 -3.83 4.96 4.35
C GLY A 335 -2.71 5.67 3.60
N SER A 336 -2.99 6.12 2.38
CA SER A 336 -2.05 6.91 1.57
C SER A 336 -2.16 8.42 1.81
N LEU A 337 -2.98 8.87 2.76
CA LEU A 337 -3.18 10.28 3.09
C LEU A 337 -2.30 10.68 4.30
N PRO A 338 -1.39 11.64 4.19
CA PRO A 338 -0.62 12.12 5.31
C PRO A 338 -1.50 12.98 6.23
N VAL A 339 -1.36 12.76 7.53
CA VAL A 339 -2.14 13.45 8.56
C VAL A 339 -1.19 14.18 9.52
N TRP A 340 -1.49 15.43 9.80
CA TRP A 340 -0.86 16.26 10.82
C TRP A 340 -1.85 16.48 11.94
N TYR A 341 -1.39 16.32 13.17
CA TYR A 341 -2.19 16.54 14.36
C TYR A 341 -1.63 17.72 15.13
N HIS A 342 -2.53 18.59 15.60
CA HIS A 342 -2.17 19.74 16.43
C HIS A 342 -3.10 19.84 17.64
N ILE A 343 -2.52 19.81 18.84
CA ILE A 343 -3.21 20.00 20.10
C ILE A 343 -3.31 21.49 20.40
N VAL A 344 -4.55 21.96 20.46
CA VAL A 344 -4.89 23.34 20.80
C VAL A 344 -4.87 23.49 22.32
N THR A 345 -4.02 24.40 22.81
CA THR A 345 -3.79 24.60 24.24
C THR A 345 -4.49 25.85 24.77
N SER A 346 -4.72 26.85 23.92
CA SER A 346 -5.31 28.14 24.33
C SER A 346 -6.66 28.44 23.68
N PRO A 347 -7.53 29.25 24.32
CA PRO A 347 -8.76 29.73 23.71
C PRO A 347 -8.53 30.53 22.42
N GLN A 348 -7.40 31.23 22.31
CA GLN A 348 -7.03 32.00 21.12
C GLN A 348 -6.65 31.09 19.96
N GLU A 349 -5.84 30.06 20.21
CA GLU A 349 -5.54 29.00 19.23
C GLU A 349 -6.83 28.29 18.81
N ARG A 350 -7.76 28.04 19.75
CA ARG A 350 -9.05 27.42 19.42
C ARG A 350 -9.88 28.26 18.45
N ALA A 351 -9.83 29.59 18.58
CA ALA A 351 -10.48 30.51 17.65
C ALA A 351 -9.76 30.52 16.29
N ALA A 352 -8.42 30.58 16.29
CA ALA A 352 -7.60 30.57 15.08
C ALA A 352 -7.75 29.25 14.29
N ALA A 353 -7.73 28.10 14.96
CA ALA A 353 -7.98 26.78 14.38
C ALA A 353 -9.35 26.68 13.68
N LYS A 354 -10.37 27.33 14.26
CA LYS A 354 -11.71 27.43 13.64
C LYS A 354 -11.77 28.37 12.44
N ALA A 355 -10.87 29.36 12.36
CA ALA A 355 -10.81 30.34 11.29
C ALA A 355 -9.88 29.93 10.13
N TYR A 356 -8.84 29.13 10.41
CA TYR A 356 -7.80 28.76 9.44
C TYR A 356 -8.39 28.09 8.18
N SER A 357 -8.02 28.54 6.99
CA SER A 357 -8.66 28.05 5.76
C SER A 357 -7.95 26.85 5.14
N GLY A 358 -6.73 26.54 5.60
CA GLY A 358 -5.86 25.52 5.01
C GLY A 358 -4.98 26.04 3.86
N ARG A 359 -4.99 27.36 3.62
CA ARG A 359 -4.08 27.98 2.65
C ARG A 359 -2.63 27.94 3.14
N PRO A 360 -1.66 27.87 2.22
CA PRO A 360 -0.25 27.89 2.58
C PRO A 360 0.09 29.26 3.20
N ALA A 361 0.37 29.29 4.50
CA ALA A 361 0.77 30.48 5.23
C ALA A 361 1.90 30.10 6.20
N ALA A 362 3.11 30.60 5.94
CA ALA A 362 4.30 30.28 6.74
C ALA A 362 4.23 30.86 8.17
N SER A 363 3.37 31.84 8.39
CA SER A 363 3.01 32.36 9.73
C SER A 363 2.23 31.34 10.55
N VAL A 364 1.42 30.49 9.89
CA VAL A 364 0.51 29.54 10.55
C VAL A 364 1.15 28.16 10.67
N LEU A 365 1.67 27.62 9.57
CA LEU A 365 2.19 26.26 9.49
C LEU A 365 3.62 26.26 8.93
N ARG A 366 4.54 25.63 9.66
CA ARG A 366 5.93 25.47 9.27
C ARG A 366 6.32 24.01 9.36
N VAL A 367 6.80 23.46 8.24
CA VAL A 367 7.35 22.11 8.19
C VAL A 367 8.86 22.23 8.35
N ARG A 368 9.36 21.73 9.48
CA ARG A 368 10.79 21.69 9.82
C ARG A 368 11.39 20.42 9.24
N THR A 369 12.32 20.60 8.30
CA THR A 369 13.11 19.53 7.67
C THR A 369 14.60 19.86 7.83
N GLY A 370 15.49 18.96 7.42
CA GLY A 370 16.93 19.25 7.34
C GLY A 370 17.33 20.28 6.27
N VAL A 371 16.36 20.81 5.52
CA VAL A 371 16.55 21.92 4.58
C VAL A 371 16.07 23.20 5.25
N GLU A 372 16.93 24.21 5.35
CA GLU A 372 16.47 25.56 5.71
C GLU A 372 15.44 26.03 4.67
N PRO A 373 14.30 26.60 5.09
CA PRO A 373 13.37 27.18 4.14
C PRO A 373 14.13 28.18 3.26
N PRO A 374 13.89 28.22 1.94
CA PRO A 374 14.52 29.22 1.11
C PRO A 374 14.25 30.58 1.74
N ALA A 375 15.32 31.28 2.14
CA ALA A 375 15.21 32.59 2.76
C ALA A 375 14.23 33.41 1.90
N SER A 376 13.17 33.91 2.52
CA SER A 376 12.25 34.82 1.86
C SER A 376 13.12 35.86 1.15
N SER A 377 12.98 35.95 -0.17
CA SER A 377 13.72 36.91 -0.99
C SER A 377 13.73 38.22 -0.24
N PHE A 378 14.91 38.66 0.18
CA PHE A 378 15.06 39.97 0.77
C PHE A 378 14.75 40.94 -0.37
N ASP A 379 13.52 41.43 -0.45
CA ASP A 379 13.12 42.41 -1.44
C ASP A 379 13.88 43.70 -1.15
N LEU A 380 15.03 43.85 -1.81
CA LEU A 380 15.85 45.05 -1.80
C LEU A 380 15.14 46.26 -2.43
N PHE A 381 13.96 46.02 -3.02
CA PHE A 381 13.04 47.04 -3.53
C PHE A 381 11.60 46.64 -3.15
N PRO A 382 11.02 47.19 -2.08
CA PRO A 382 9.59 47.06 -1.86
C PRO A 382 8.93 47.76 -3.05
N SER A 383 8.34 47.01 -3.98
CA SER A 383 7.66 47.60 -5.12
C SER A 383 6.36 48.26 -4.64
N ASP A 384 6.49 49.52 -4.26
CA ASP A 384 5.53 50.62 -4.36
C ASP A 384 4.04 50.27 -4.19
N ALA A 385 3.51 50.61 -3.01
CA ALA A 385 2.47 51.61 -2.71
C ALA A 385 1.30 51.93 -3.68
N TRP A 386 1.19 51.36 -4.89
CA TRP A 386 0.18 51.71 -5.90
C TRP A 386 -0.30 50.52 -6.75
N SER A 387 -0.50 49.34 -6.15
CA SER A 387 -1.28 48.24 -6.74
C SER A 387 -2.56 48.01 -5.95
N ALA A 388 -3.64 48.67 -6.38
CA ALA A 388 -4.99 48.33 -5.94
C ALA A 388 -5.45 47.02 -6.62
N SER A 389 -5.12 45.86 -6.04
CA SER A 389 -5.89 44.62 -6.17
C SER A 389 -5.33 43.50 -5.26
N GLY A 390 -5.87 43.41 -4.04
CA GLY A 390 -5.98 42.18 -3.24
C GLY A 390 -4.71 41.37 -2.99
N GLU A 391 -3.80 41.87 -2.16
CA GLU A 391 -2.94 40.96 -1.38
C GLU A 391 -3.84 40.10 -0.47
N PRO A 392 -3.63 38.77 -0.41
CA PRO A 392 -4.43 37.91 0.45
C PRO A 392 -4.19 38.30 1.91
N GLU A 393 -5.25 38.57 2.68
CA GLU A 393 -5.15 38.75 4.13
C GLU A 393 -4.36 37.56 4.71
N ASP A 394 -3.20 37.83 5.32
CA ASP A 394 -2.39 36.80 5.97
C ASP A 394 -3.23 36.13 7.06
N GLU A 395 -3.38 34.81 6.96
CA GLU A 395 -4.13 34.05 7.95
C GLU A 395 -3.44 34.17 9.31
N TRP A 396 -4.17 34.70 10.29
CA TRP A 396 -3.65 34.93 11.62
C TRP A 396 -3.72 33.65 12.46
N TYR A 397 -2.59 33.31 13.08
CA TYR A 397 -2.47 32.26 14.09
C TYR A 397 -1.53 32.74 15.20
N PRO A 398 -1.79 32.43 16.49
CA PRO A 398 -0.91 32.84 17.59
C PRO A 398 0.53 32.34 17.41
N GLU A 399 1.51 33.18 17.77
CA GLU A 399 2.92 32.74 17.82
C GLU A 399 3.14 31.68 18.92
N PRO A 400 3.96 30.64 18.68
CA PRO A 400 4.83 30.49 17.52
C PRO A 400 4.11 30.04 16.24
N GLY A 401 2.95 29.40 16.30
CA GLY A 401 2.31 28.76 15.14
C GLY A 401 2.34 27.24 15.26
N ILE A 402 2.13 26.53 14.15
CA ILE A 402 2.13 25.06 14.08
C ILE A 402 3.46 24.62 13.42
N ASP A 403 4.35 23.98 14.18
CA ASP A 403 5.60 23.43 13.67
C ASP A 403 5.48 21.90 13.53
N ILE A 404 5.54 21.37 12.30
CA ILE A 404 5.57 19.92 12.03
C ILE A 404 7.02 19.52 11.77
N HIS A 405 7.55 18.55 12.50
CA HIS A 405 8.93 18.11 12.37
C HIS A 405 9.02 16.83 11.55
N TYR A 406 9.98 16.76 10.62
CA TYR A 406 10.37 15.55 9.89
C TYR A 406 11.87 15.34 10.04
N ASP A 407 12.26 14.21 10.62
CA ASP A 407 13.65 13.86 10.85
C ASP A 407 14.31 13.28 9.59
N GLY A 408 15.52 13.74 9.30
CA GLY A 408 16.34 13.28 8.18
C GLY A 408 16.96 11.90 8.39
N ASP A 409 17.01 11.45 9.64
CA ASP A 409 17.53 10.14 10.03
C ASP A 409 16.40 9.12 10.25
N ASN A 410 15.13 9.53 10.16
CA ASN A 410 13.96 8.65 10.28
C ASN A 410 13.36 8.31 8.90
N ALA A 411 13.35 7.03 8.55
CA ALA A 411 12.88 6.53 7.26
C ALA A 411 11.36 6.66 7.09
N PHE A 412 10.60 6.59 8.18
CA PHE A 412 9.15 6.78 8.16
C PHE A 412 8.82 8.25 7.87
N ASP A 413 9.50 9.17 8.55
CA ASP A 413 9.34 10.61 8.33
C ASP A 413 9.64 10.97 6.87
N LEU A 414 10.74 10.46 6.32
CA LEU A 414 11.10 10.69 4.93
C LEU A 414 10.10 10.09 3.94
N GLY A 415 9.57 8.90 4.21
CA GLY A 415 8.51 8.27 3.42
C GLY A 415 7.21 9.08 3.43
N ALA A 416 6.76 9.49 4.63
CA ALA A 416 5.59 10.35 4.80
C ALA A 416 5.79 11.73 4.14
N LEU A 417 7.01 12.30 4.21
CA LEU A 417 7.33 13.57 3.56
C LEU A 417 7.31 13.44 2.02
N LEU A 418 7.75 12.31 1.46
CA LEU A 418 7.60 12.04 0.02
C LEU A 418 6.12 12.00 -0.38
N VAL A 419 5.25 11.43 0.45
CA VAL A 419 3.80 11.43 0.20
C VAL A 419 3.25 12.86 0.21
N VAL A 420 3.60 13.66 1.21
CA VAL A 420 3.19 15.08 1.29
C VAL A 420 3.68 15.84 0.06
N ALA A 421 4.92 15.65 -0.35
CA ALA A 421 5.49 16.29 -1.53
C ALA A 421 4.82 15.84 -2.84
N ARG A 422 4.34 14.60 -2.91
CA ARG A 422 3.59 14.07 -4.06
C ARG A 422 2.17 14.61 -4.14
N LEU A 423 1.50 14.76 -3.01
CA LEU A 423 0.12 15.27 -2.91
C LEU A 423 0.04 16.79 -2.99
N GLY A 424 1.02 17.50 -2.43
CA GLY A 424 1.01 18.96 -2.26
C GLY A 424 0.11 19.43 -1.11
N TYR A 425 -0.33 18.53 -0.23
CA TYR A 425 -1.12 18.84 0.95
C TYR A 425 -1.08 17.70 1.97
N ALA A 426 -1.49 17.98 3.20
CA ALA A 426 -1.77 17.00 4.24
C ALA A 426 -3.09 17.31 4.97
N ARG A 427 -3.70 16.31 5.59
CA ARG A 427 -4.88 16.49 6.43
C ARG A 427 -4.43 17.03 7.78
N LEU A 428 -4.87 18.22 8.17
CA LEU A 428 -4.59 18.80 9.48
C LEU A 428 -5.80 18.62 10.40
N GLU A 429 -5.58 17.95 11.52
CA GLU A 429 -6.55 17.71 12.58
C GLU A 429 -6.22 18.54 13.82
N PHE A 430 -7.18 19.39 14.20
CA PHE A 430 -7.11 20.15 15.45
C PHE A 430 -7.78 19.37 16.56
N LEU A 431 -7.04 19.11 17.62
CA LEU A 431 -7.49 18.39 18.81
C LEU A 431 -7.54 19.35 20.00
N ALA A 432 -8.45 19.12 20.93
CA ALA A 432 -8.50 19.82 22.22
C ALA A 432 -8.65 18.80 23.34
N VAL A 433 -7.84 18.93 24.39
CA VAL A 433 -7.92 18.06 25.57
C VAL A 433 -8.89 18.66 26.57
N GLY A 434 -9.89 17.87 26.97
CA GLY A 434 -10.89 18.21 27.98
C GLY A 434 -10.32 18.15 29.40
N ALA A 435 -11.04 18.74 30.36
CA ALA A 435 -10.65 18.73 31.77
C ALA A 435 -10.71 17.32 32.41
N ASP A 436 -11.41 16.39 31.76
CA ASP A 436 -11.52 14.97 32.06
C ASP A 436 -10.40 14.12 31.42
N GLY A 437 -9.48 14.74 30.66
CA GLY A 437 -8.44 14.05 29.90
C GLY A 437 -8.91 13.48 28.56
N GLY A 438 -10.20 13.62 28.22
CA GLY A 438 -10.73 13.17 26.92
C GLY A 438 -10.30 14.09 25.78
N VAL A 439 -10.01 13.53 24.61
CA VAL A 439 -9.55 14.29 23.45
C VAL A 439 -10.73 14.55 22.52
N GLN A 440 -10.97 15.82 22.20
CA GLN A 440 -12.03 16.24 21.29
C GLN A 440 -11.44 16.75 19.97
N ARG A 441 -11.82 16.09 18.86
CA ARG A 441 -11.53 16.57 17.50
C ARG A 441 -12.36 17.83 17.21
N LEU A 442 -11.70 18.99 17.07
CA LEU A 442 -12.33 20.28 16.84
C LEU A 442 -12.69 20.49 15.37
N ARG A 443 -11.74 20.16 14.48
CA ARG A 443 -11.85 20.43 13.04
C ARG A 443 -10.82 19.63 12.27
N THR A 444 -11.20 19.21 11.07
CA THR A 444 -10.33 18.59 10.07
C THR A 444 -10.34 19.45 8.82
N ILE A 445 -9.17 19.78 8.29
CA ILE A 445 -9.01 20.56 7.06
C ILE A 445 -7.84 20.02 6.21
N LEU A 446 -7.75 20.45 4.96
CA LEU A 446 -6.58 20.20 4.11
C LEU A 446 -5.62 21.38 4.20
N ALA A 447 -4.44 21.16 4.77
CA ALA A 447 -3.37 22.13 4.77
C ALA A 447 -2.54 21.98 3.49
N ARG A 448 -2.57 22.99 2.62
CA ARG A 448 -1.85 22.99 1.34
C ARG A 448 -0.39 23.40 1.52
N VAL A 449 0.45 22.78 0.71
CA VAL A 449 1.90 23.00 0.65
C VAL A 449 2.23 23.80 -0.62
N ARG A 450 3.22 24.69 -0.55
CA ARG A 450 3.71 25.40 -1.74
C ARG A 450 4.47 24.44 -2.65
N GLU A 451 4.32 24.62 -3.96
CA GLU A 451 4.97 23.75 -4.94
C GLU A 451 6.50 23.75 -4.83
N GLU A 452 7.09 24.91 -4.54
CA GLU A 452 8.54 25.07 -4.33
C GLU A 452 9.04 24.26 -3.12
N ASP A 453 8.28 24.29 -2.03
CA ASP A 453 8.58 23.55 -0.80
C ASP A 453 8.46 22.04 -1.05
N ALA A 454 7.38 21.60 -1.70
CA ALA A 454 7.18 20.20 -2.08
C ALA A 454 8.34 19.66 -2.95
N LEU A 455 8.82 20.44 -3.93
CA LEU A 455 9.97 20.06 -4.76
C LEU A 455 11.27 20.00 -3.96
N ALA A 456 11.48 20.93 -3.02
CA ALA A 456 12.64 20.93 -2.13
C ALA A 456 12.61 19.70 -1.20
N TRP A 457 11.48 19.44 -0.54
CA TRP A 457 11.29 18.29 0.35
C TRP A 457 11.47 16.97 -0.38
N ARG A 458 10.91 16.82 -1.59
CA ARG A 458 11.11 15.62 -2.42
C ARG A 458 12.59 15.37 -2.70
N ARG A 459 13.33 16.39 -3.11
CA ARG A 459 14.77 16.24 -3.43
C ARG A 459 15.57 15.86 -2.19
N TRP A 460 15.29 16.50 -1.07
CA TRP A 460 15.94 16.20 0.20
C TRP A 460 15.60 14.80 0.70
N ALA A 461 14.32 14.45 0.73
CA ALA A 461 13.88 13.14 1.19
C ALA A 461 14.47 11.99 0.36
N LEU A 462 14.52 12.14 -0.96
CA LEU A 462 15.19 11.17 -1.83
C LEU A 462 16.69 11.07 -1.55
N ALA A 463 17.36 12.19 -1.30
CA ALA A 463 18.79 12.18 -1.00
C ALA A 463 19.06 11.48 0.34
N SER A 464 18.27 11.75 1.38
CA SER A 464 18.37 11.10 2.69
C SER A 464 18.00 9.62 2.64
N LEU A 465 16.91 9.26 1.95
CA LEU A 465 16.50 7.85 1.78
C LEU A 465 17.52 7.04 0.99
N ALA A 466 18.15 7.62 -0.03
CA ALA A 466 19.21 6.93 -0.76
C ALA A 466 20.43 6.58 0.13
N VAL A 467 20.60 7.26 1.27
CA VAL A 467 21.61 6.93 2.28
C VAL A 467 21.10 5.88 3.27
N LEU A 468 19.89 6.05 3.82
CA LEU A 468 19.32 5.17 4.85
C LEU A 468 18.83 3.81 4.31
N ALA A 469 18.23 3.82 3.12
CA ALA A 469 17.68 2.67 2.41
C ALA A 469 18.08 2.76 0.92
N PRO A 470 19.32 2.36 0.56
CA PRO A 470 19.83 2.52 -0.81
C PRO A 470 18.99 1.81 -1.88
N GLU A 471 18.24 0.76 -1.52
CA GLU A 471 17.16 0.22 -2.35
C GLU A 471 15.80 0.47 -1.70
N PRO A 472 14.75 0.79 -2.48
CA PRO A 472 13.38 0.94 -1.97
C PRO A 472 12.88 -0.26 -1.16
N ASP A 473 13.21 -1.47 -1.60
CA ASP A 473 12.87 -2.71 -0.88
C ASP A 473 13.43 -2.76 0.54
N ASP A 474 14.52 -2.02 0.82
CA ASP A 474 15.17 -1.97 2.13
C ASP A 474 14.50 -0.90 3.05
N LEU A 475 13.48 -0.16 2.57
CA LEU A 475 12.80 0.93 3.29
C LEU A 475 12.01 0.44 4.50
N ALA A 476 11.17 -0.59 4.31
CA ALA A 476 10.39 -1.19 5.39
C ALA A 476 11.29 -1.61 6.58
N ASP A 477 12.47 -2.13 6.26
CA ASP A 477 13.45 -2.55 7.27
C ASP A 477 14.18 -1.38 7.91
N ALA A 478 14.33 -0.25 7.21
CA ALA A 478 14.90 0.97 7.77
C ALA A 478 13.95 1.57 8.81
N ILE A 479 12.65 1.57 8.51
CA ILE A 479 11.60 2.03 9.42
C ILE A 479 11.57 1.13 10.67
N ALA A 480 11.43 -0.19 10.49
CA ALA A 480 11.36 -1.14 11.60
C ALA A 480 12.63 -1.16 12.48
N ARG A 481 13.78 -0.71 11.95
CA ARG A 481 15.01 -0.58 12.73
C ARG A 481 14.94 0.55 13.75
N GLN A 482 14.24 1.64 13.43
CA GLN A 482 14.24 2.89 14.20
C GLN A 482 13.27 2.86 15.37
N ASP A 483 12.14 2.16 15.24
CA ASP A 483 11.15 2.01 16.33
C ASP A 483 11.67 1.22 17.54
N ASP A 484 12.76 0.46 17.35
CA ASP A 484 13.36 -0.45 18.35
C ASP A 484 14.57 0.17 19.08
N ASP A 485 15.06 1.34 18.63
CA ASP A 485 16.21 2.04 19.24
C ASP A 485 15.78 2.92 20.46
N GLY A 486 14.50 2.90 20.84
CA GLY A 486 13.92 3.69 21.93
C GLY A 486 14.20 3.19 23.36
N ASP A 487 14.83 2.02 23.54
CA ASP A 487 15.09 1.44 24.88
C ASP A 487 16.53 0.92 25.01
N THR A 488 17.52 1.81 24.93
CA THR A 488 18.89 1.51 25.37
C THR A 488 19.44 2.58 26.31
N ASP A 489 19.41 2.26 27.61
CA ASP A 489 20.23 2.92 28.61
C ASP A 489 21.72 2.77 28.24
N GLN A 490 22.44 3.89 28.29
CA GLN A 490 23.85 3.99 27.94
C GLN A 490 24.71 3.35 29.03
N GLY A 491 25.14 2.10 28.81
CA GLY A 491 26.01 1.35 29.72
C GLY A 491 27.36 0.98 29.13
N ARG A 492 28.32 1.93 29.23
CA ARG A 492 29.78 1.80 29.30
C ARG A 492 30.49 0.56 28.72
N ASP A 493 31.39 0.87 27.79
CA ASP A 493 32.63 0.18 27.45
C ASP A 493 33.40 -0.27 28.72
N ASP A 494 33.58 -1.58 28.87
CA ASP A 494 34.67 -2.18 29.63
C ASP A 494 34.98 -3.54 28.98
N GLY A 495 36.19 -3.64 28.42
CA GLY A 495 36.70 -4.86 27.83
C GLY A 495 37.13 -5.87 28.89
N ASP A 496 36.88 -7.16 28.63
CA ASP A 496 37.80 -8.22 29.04
C ASP A 496 37.61 -9.48 28.18
N ASP A 497 38.72 -10.15 27.92
CA ASP A 497 38.89 -11.39 27.16
C ASP A 497 38.46 -12.61 27.98
N ASN A 498 37.69 -13.54 27.39
CA ASN A 498 37.98 -14.98 27.52
C ASN A 498 37.19 -15.85 26.50
N PRO A 499 37.74 -16.98 26.02
CA PRO A 499 37.11 -17.83 25.03
C PRO A 499 36.20 -18.90 25.68
N GLU A 500 34.96 -19.01 25.20
CA GLU A 500 33.99 -20.01 25.65
C GLU A 500 34.27 -21.40 25.06
N GLU A 501 34.30 -22.40 25.94
CA GLU A 501 34.29 -23.83 25.62
C GLU A 501 32.88 -24.27 25.16
N HIS A 502 32.83 -24.98 24.04
CA HIS A 502 31.63 -25.66 23.56
C HIS A 502 31.34 -26.92 24.38
N GLU A 503 30.32 -26.88 25.23
CA GLU A 503 29.66 -28.11 25.70
C GLU A 503 28.43 -28.44 24.84
N THR A 504 28.57 -29.55 24.11
CA THR A 504 27.49 -30.25 23.43
C THR A 504 26.57 -30.88 24.47
N SER A 505 25.34 -30.39 24.59
CA SER A 505 24.27 -31.06 25.34
C SER A 505 23.38 -31.84 24.37
N ASP A 506 23.79 -33.08 24.12
CA ASP A 506 22.88 -34.15 23.73
C ASP A 506 22.23 -34.71 25.01
N ASP A 507 21.03 -35.28 24.86
CA ASP A 507 20.21 -35.93 25.89
C ASP A 507 19.50 -35.08 26.96
N ARG A 508 18.27 -34.64 26.63
CA ARG A 508 17.15 -34.60 27.60
C ARG A 508 15.85 -35.09 26.96
N VAL A 509 15.57 -36.38 27.16
CA VAL A 509 14.25 -36.98 26.94
C VAL A 509 13.24 -36.45 27.96
N ALA A 510 12.03 -36.19 27.45
CA ALA A 510 10.89 -35.49 28.02
C ALA A 510 10.34 -36.00 29.37
N ARG A 511 9.88 -35.03 30.19
CA ARG A 511 8.72 -35.20 31.09
C ARG A 511 7.48 -34.60 30.40
N PRO A 512 6.28 -35.19 30.51
CA PRO A 512 5.07 -34.56 29.98
C PRO A 512 4.69 -33.39 30.90
N ALA A 513 4.87 -32.16 30.43
CA ALA A 513 4.31 -30.98 31.08
C ALA A 513 2.82 -30.88 30.73
N ALA A 514 2.01 -30.47 31.71
CA ALA A 514 0.55 -30.47 31.63
C ALA A 514 -0.03 -29.26 30.85
N GLY A 515 0.75 -28.64 29.95
CA GLY A 515 0.43 -27.35 29.31
C GLY A 515 0.18 -27.38 27.80
N GLY A 516 0.35 -28.54 27.13
CA GLY A 516 0.13 -28.68 25.69
C GLY A 516 -1.36 -28.71 25.27
N LEU A 517 -1.59 -28.73 23.96
CA LEU A 517 -2.90 -29.00 23.36
C LEU A 517 -3.39 -30.40 23.80
N PRO A 518 -4.63 -30.55 24.31
CA PRO A 518 -5.15 -31.82 24.77
C PRO A 518 -5.14 -32.83 23.63
N PRO A 519 -4.78 -34.11 23.86
CA PRO A 519 -4.68 -35.11 22.79
C PRO A 519 -5.95 -35.22 21.93
N ALA A 520 -7.13 -34.99 22.52
CA ALA A 520 -8.40 -34.96 21.81
C ALA A 520 -8.55 -33.74 20.87
N LEU A 521 -8.18 -32.54 21.35
CA LEU A 521 -8.19 -31.32 20.53
C LEU A 521 -7.16 -31.40 19.42
N LEU A 522 -5.94 -31.85 19.74
CA LEU A 522 -4.86 -32.05 18.78
C LEU A 522 -5.24 -33.10 17.72
N GLY A 523 -5.96 -34.16 18.11
CA GLY A 523 -6.54 -35.14 17.20
C GLY A 523 -7.59 -34.53 16.27
N LYS A 524 -8.48 -33.67 16.79
CA LYS A 524 -9.49 -32.94 16.01
C LYS A 524 -8.86 -31.96 15.03
N VAL A 525 -7.88 -31.17 15.49
CA VAL A 525 -7.11 -30.24 14.65
C VAL A 525 -6.38 -30.99 13.54
N ARG A 526 -5.70 -32.09 13.85
CA ARG A 526 -5.03 -32.92 12.82
C ARG A 526 -6.01 -33.53 11.83
N ALA A 527 -7.22 -33.90 12.27
CA ALA A 527 -8.26 -34.40 11.37
C ALA A 527 -8.73 -33.31 10.41
N LEU A 528 -8.99 -32.11 10.91
CA LEU A 528 -9.36 -30.94 10.09
C LEU A 528 -8.24 -30.60 9.09
N LEU A 529 -6.99 -30.57 9.53
CA LEU A 529 -5.87 -30.27 8.62
C LEU A 529 -5.67 -31.37 7.57
N ARG A 530 -5.87 -32.64 7.90
CA ARG A 530 -5.86 -33.73 6.91
C ARG A 530 -6.97 -33.57 5.87
N GLN A 531 -8.16 -33.14 6.28
CA GLN A 531 -9.25 -32.86 5.35
C GLN A 531 -8.94 -31.64 4.47
N ALA A 532 -8.23 -30.65 5.01
CA ALA A 532 -7.76 -29.51 4.23
C ALA A 532 -6.67 -29.88 3.22
N GLU A 533 -5.90 -30.94 3.48
CA GLU A 533 -4.81 -31.43 2.63
C GLU A 533 -5.26 -32.47 1.59
N ASP A 534 -6.52 -32.92 1.62
CA ASP A 534 -7.03 -33.95 0.73
C ASP A 534 -7.19 -33.39 -0.70
N PRO A 535 -6.52 -33.96 -1.73
CA PRO A 535 -6.65 -33.48 -3.11
C PRO A 535 -8.06 -33.64 -3.71
N SER A 536 -8.93 -34.42 -3.07
CA SER A 536 -10.30 -34.71 -3.53
C SER A 536 -11.36 -33.77 -2.98
N VAL A 537 -11.04 -32.95 -1.96
CA VAL A 537 -11.97 -31.94 -1.45
C VAL A 537 -11.93 -30.69 -2.30
N THR A 538 -13.04 -29.97 -2.36
CA THR A 538 -13.07 -28.69 -3.06
C THR A 538 -12.20 -27.68 -2.33
N GLU A 539 -11.69 -26.71 -3.08
CA GLU A 539 -10.91 -25.60 -2.51
C GLU A 539 -11.69 -24.91 -1.37
N GLN A 540 -13.02 -24.78 -1.50
CA GLN A 540 -13.90 -24.18 -0.48
C GLN A 540 -14.04 -25.01 0.80
N GLU A 541 -13.98 -26.33 0.70
CA GLU A 541 -14.03 -27.21 1.88
C GLU A 541 -12.68 -27.22 2.60
N ALA A 542 -11.58 -27.27 1.85
CA ALA A 542 -10.23 -27.18 2.41
C ALA A 542 -10.03 -25.88 3.23
N ARG A 543 -10.54 -24.76 2.69
CA ARG A 543 -10.65 -23.45 3.37
C ARG A 543 -11.30 -23.55 4.74
N THR A 544 -12.50 -24.13 4.76
CA THR A 544 -13.34 -24.24 5.96
C THR A 544 -12.65 -25.08 7.04
N PHE A 545 -12.01 -26.19 6.66
CA PHE A 545 -11.31 -27.05 7.61
C PHE A 545 -10.07 -26.40 8.21
N LEU A 546 -9.24 -25.74 7.40
CA LEU A 546 -8.08 -24.99 7.88
C LEU A 546 -8.50 -23.85 8.81
N GLY A 547 -9.55 -23.12 8.42
CA GLY A 547 -10.09 -22.04 9.23
C GLY A 547 -10.55 -22.52 10.61
N LYS A 548 -11.30 -23.62 10.65
CA LYS A 548 -11.78 -24.18 11.92
C LYS A 548 -10.63 -24.70 12.79
N ALA A 549 -9.59 -25.26 12.18
CA ALA A 549 -8.40 -25.69 12.90
C ALA A 549 -7.68 -24.51 13.59
N THR A 550 -7.48 -23.40 12.87
CA THR A 550 -6.85 -22.18 13.40
C THR A 550 -7.68 -21.54 14.51
N GLU A 551 -9.00 -21.40 14.31
CA GLU A 551 -9.93 -20.87 15.31
C GLU A 551 -9.90 -21.71 16.60
N LEU A 552 -9.96 -23.04 16.49
CA LEU A 552 -9.91 -23.94 17.65
C LEU A 552 -8.58 -23.84 18.42
N MET A 553 -7.45 -23.72 17.70
CA MET A 553 -6.14 -23.53 18.33
C MET A 553 -6.01 -22.17 19.00
N ALA A 554 -6.54 -21.10 18.38
CA ALA A 554 -6.54 -19.75 18.94
C ALA A 554 -7.38 -19.67 20.23
N LYS A 555 -8.63 -20.16 20.19
CA LYS A 555 -9.52 -20.20 21.35
C LYS A 555 -8.88 -20.96 22.51
N TYR A 556 -8.40 -22.18 22.27
CA TYR A 556 -7.77 -22.98 23.32
C TYR A 556 -6.50 -22.34 23.87
N GLY A 557 -5.65 -21.74 23.02
CA GLY A 557 -4.43 -21.07 23.47
C GLY A 557 -4.72 -19.94 24.46
N ILE A 558 -5.79 -19.18 24.22
CA ILE A 558 -6.23 -18.09 25.08
C ILE A 558 -6.87 -18.63 26.37
N GLU A 559 -7.79 -19.60 26.27
CA GLU A 559 -8.37 -20.27 27.44
C GLU A 559 -7.27 -20.84 28.36
N ARG A 560 -6.24 -21.45 27.77
CA ARG A 560 -5.11 -22.00 28.52
C ARG A 560 -4.29 -20.90 29.19
N ALA A 561 -4.03 -19.80 28.49
CA ALA A 561 -3.32 -18.66 29.07
C ALA A 561 -4.06 -18.08 30.29
N MET A 562 -5.39 -17.99 30.21
CA MET A 562 -6.24 -17.52 31.32
C MET A 562 -6.25 -18.51 32.50
N LEU A 563 -6.31 -19.82 32.23
CA LEU A 563 -6.25 -20.85 33.28
C LEU A 563 -4.90 -20.90 34.00
N ASP A 564 -3.80 -20.73 33.26
CA ASP A 564 -2.45 -20.72 33.81
C ASP A 564 -2.21 -19.48 34.71
N ASP A 565 -2.76 -18.30 34.38
CA ASP A 565 -2.65 -17.09 35.21
C ASP A 565 -3.23 -17.28 36.62
N VAL A 566 -4.32 -18.05 36.75
CA VAL A 566 -5.01 -18.29 38.03
C VAL A 566 -4.33 -19.37 38.88
N SER A 567 -3.69 -20.37 38.25
CA SER A 567 -3.25 -21.60 38.94
C SER A 567 -1.73 -21.66 39.19
N ASP A 568 -0.92 -21.28 38.19
CA ASP A 568 0.55 -21.15 38.22
C ASP A 568 0.98 -20.63 36.83
N PRO A 569 1.51 -19.40 36.69
CA PRO A 569 1.94 -18.88 35.41
C PRO A 569 3.12 -19.73 34.92
N GLY A 570 2.81 -20.68 34.03
CA GLY A 570 3.79 -21.62 33.49
C GLY A 570 5.05 -20.93 32.95
N LYS A 571 6.15 -21.66 32.84
CA LYS A 571 7.38 -21.10 32.25
C LYS A 571 7.36 -21.29 30.73
N PRO A 572 7.81 -20.28 29.96
CA PRO A 572 8.01 -20.47 28.53
C PRO A 572 9.09 -21.53 28.27
N LEU A 573 8.89 -22.27 27.19
CA LEU A 573 9.78 -23.32 26.71
C LEU A 573 10.51 -22.83 25.46
N ASP A 574 11.65 -23.46 25.17
CA ASP A 574 12.42 -23.23 23.96
C ASP A 574 12.53 -24.50 23.12
N LYS A 575 12.45 -24.37 21.79
CA LYS A 575 12.48 -25.50 20.86
C LYS A 575 13.16 -25.14 19.54
N VAL A 576 14.13 -25.96 19.14
CA VAL A 576 14.82 -25.80 17.84
C VAL A 576 14.11 -26.64 16.78
N VAL A 577 13.72 -26.01 15.68
CA VAL A 577 13.10 -26.64 14.51
C VAL A 577 14.08 -26.60 13.34
N ASP A 578 14.41 -27.78 12.80
CA ASP A 578 15.19 -27.91 11.57
C ASP A 578 14.28 -27.81 10.33
N VAL A 579 14.59 -26.85 9.46
CA VAL A 579 13.90 -26.55 8.21
C VAL A 579 14.65 -27.17 7.03
N HIS A 580 14.01 -28.14 6.40
CA HIS A 580 14.59 -28.88 5.29
C HIS A 580 14.35 -28.21 3.93
N PRO A 581 15.27 -28.40 2.94
CA PRO A 581 15.03 -28.03 1.54
C PRO A 581 13.77 -28.69 0.97
N PRO A 582 13.15 -28.12 -0.09
CA PRO A 582 13.54 -26.91 -0.83
C PRO A 582 13.11 -25.60 -0.15
N TYR A 583 13.56 -24.45 -0.67
CA TYR A 583 13.13 -23.10 -0.24
C TYR A 583 13.25 -22.84 1.28
N VAL A 584 14.40 -23.24 1.86
CA VAL A 584 14.66 -23.13 3.31
C VAL A 584 14.46 -21.71 3.84
N LYS A 585 14.79 -20.68 3.07
CA LYS A 585 14.64 -19.29 3.51
C LYS A 585 13.17 -18.90 3.66
N GLU A 586 12.36 -19.27 2.67
CA GLU A 586 10.92 -19.00 2.63
C GLU A 586 10.19 -19.84 3.70
N ALA A 587 10.60 -21.10 3.90
CA ALA A 587 10.05 -21.94 4.97
C ALA A 587 10.42 -21.45 6.37
N ARG A 588 11.66 -20.97 6.59
CA ARG A 588 12.05 -20.31 7.85
C ARG A 588 11.22 -19.06 8.12
N ARG A 589 10.91 -18.31 7.06
CA ARG A 589 10.04 -17.13 7.12
C ARG A 589 8.63 -17.58 7.50
N LEU A 590 8.00 -18.48 6.76
CA LEU A 590 6.67 -19.00 7.13
C LEU A 590 6.60 -19.42 8.60
N LEU A 591 7.59 -20.17 9.09
CA LEU A 591 7.66 -20.59 10.49
C LEU A 591 7.76 -19.40 11.47
N SER A 592 8.64 -18.44 11.21
CA SER A 592 8.83 -17.29 12.12
C SER A 592 7.60 -16.41 12.21
N TRP A 593 6.88 -16.24 11.10
CA TRP A 593 5.68 -15.43 11.07
C TRP A 593 4.48 -16.14 11.71
N ILE A 594 4.33 -17.45 11.51
CA ILE A 594 3.31 -18.22 12.24
C ILE A 594 3.57 -18.11 13.74
N ALA A 595 4.84 -18.28 14.16
CA ALA A 595 5.23 -18.18 15.56
C ALA A 595 4.79 -16.83 16.16
N ALA A 596 5.05 -15.72 15.47
CA ALA A 596 4.66 -14.38 15.92
C ALA A 596 3.14 -14.26 16.14
N GLU A 597 2.33 -14.72 15.19
CA GLU A 597 0.86 -14.68 15.32
C GLU A 597 0.34 -15.58 16.44
N THR A 598 1.02 -16.69 16.70
CA THR A 598 0.69 -17.58 17.82
C THR A 598 1.41 -17.19 19.12
N ARG A 599 1.83 -15.93 19.31
CA ARG A 599 2.47 -15.42 20.54
C ARG A 599 3.78 -16.13 20.94
N CYS A 600 4.51 -16.65 19.96
CA CYS A 600 5.85 -17.20 20.13
C CYS A 600 6.90 -16.25 19.53
N SER A 601 8.12 -16.27 20.06
CA SER A 601 9.27 -15.57 19.49
C SER A 601 10.14 -16.54 18.71
N ALA A 602 10.66 -16.11 17.55
CA ALA A 602 11.51 -16.94 16.69
C ALA A 602 12.87 -16.28 16.50
N VAL A 603 13.94 -17.02 16.83
CA VAL A 603 15.33 -16.62 16.67
C VAL A 603 15.99 -17.44 15.57
N PHE A 604 16.84 -16.78 14.79
CA PHE A 604 17.69 -17.42 13.79
C PHE A 604 19.11 -17.57 14.34
N PRO A 605 19.54 -18.76 14.77
CA PRO A 605 20.87 -18.91 15.34
C PRO A 605 21.95 -18.61 14.29
N GLY A 606 22.97 -17.84 14.68
CA GLY A 606 24.09 -17.50 13.82
C GLY A 606 24.97 -18.71 13.46
N GLY A 607 25.81 -18.56 12.44
CA GLY A 607 26.76 -19.60 12.00
C GLY A 607 26.31 -20.42 10.78
N LYS A 608 27.28 -20.94 10.02
CA LYS A 608 27.02 -21.67 8.76
C LYS A 608 26.26 -22.99 8.98
N ASP A 609 26.41 -23.61 10.14
CA ASP A 609 25.79 -24.90 10.48
C ASP A 609 24.32 -24.74 10.93
N ASN A 610 23.91 -23.52 11.31
CA ASN A 610 22.55 -23.21 11.76
C ASN A 610 21.66 -22.62 10.65
N ARG A 611 22.09 -22.72 9.39
CA ARG A 611 21.34 -22.17 8.23
C ARG A 611 19.99 -22.85 7.97
N HIS A 612 19.73 -23.97 8.62
CA HIS A 612 18.45 -24.67 8.56
C HIS A 612 17.63 -24.53 9.85
N ARG A 613 18.15 -23.89 10.89
CA ARG A 613 17.51 -23.88 12.22
C ARG A 613 16.73 -22.61 12.49
N VAL A 614 15.59 -22.78 13.14
CA VAL A 614 14.80 -21.72 13.78
C VAL A 614 14.62 -22.12 15.24
N HIS A 615 14.99 -21.23 16.16
CA HIS A 615 14.82 -21.46 17.59
C HIS A 615 13.58 -20.71 18.07
N LEU A 616 12.56 -21.44 18.48
CA LEU A 616 11.28 -20.90 18.94
C LEU A 616 11.27 -20.81 20.46
N PHE A 617 10.66 -19.75 20.98
CA PHE A 617 10.40 -19.50 22.39
C PHE A 617 8.92 -19.21 22.57
N GLY A 618 8.29 -19.86 23.53
CA GLY A 618 6.86 -19.66 23.75
C GLY A 618 6.30 -20.63 24.76
N PHE A 619 5.02 -20.51 25.04
CA PHE A 619 4.34 -21.45 25.91
C PHE A 619 3.94 -22.71 25.15
N GLU A 620 3.78 -23.83 25.87
CA GLU A 620 3.64 -25.15 25.25
C GLU A 620 2.48 -25.26 24.24
N ALA A 621 1.29 -24.71 24.59
CA ALA A 621 0.13 -24.69 23.69
C ALA A 621 0.40 -23.89 22.40
N ASP A 622 1.04 -22.74 22.53
CA ASP A 622 1.36 -21.83 21.44
C ASP A 622 2.45 -22.40 20.52
N LEU A 623 3.48 -23.04 21.09
CA LEU A 623 4.51 -23.76 20.35
C LEU A 623 3.93 -24.94 19.57
N GLN A 624 3.02 -25.72 20.18
CA GLN A 624 2.37 -26.83 19.48
C GLN A 624 1.45 -26.34 18.36
N ALA A 625 0.73 -25.23 18.55
CA ALA A 625 -0.06 -24.61 17.49
C ALA A 625 0.83 -24.14 16.32
N THR A 626 1.96 -23.49 16.63
CA THR A 626 2.96 -23.07 15.64
C THR A 626 3.41 -24.25 14.77
N GLU A 627 3.79 -25.35 15.39
CA GLU A 627 4.32 -26.53 14.67
C GLU A 627 3.28 -27.20 13.79
N VAL A 628 2.07 -27.33 14.30
CA VAL A 628 0.96 -27.96 13.57
C VAL A 628 0.57 -27.12 12.36
N LEU A 629 0.43 -25.80 12.53
CA LEU A 629 0.15 -24.87 11.43
C LEU A 629 1.28 -24.83 10.41
N TYR A 630 2.54 -24.76 10.87
CA TYR A 630 3.70 -24.74 9.99
C TYR A 630 3.80 -26.00 9.13
N ALA A 631 3.58 -27.18 9.72
CA ALA A 631 3.63 -28.44 8.98
C ALA A 631 2.62 -28.44 7.80
N SER A 632 1.38 -28.02 8.05
CA SER A 632 0.33 -27.99 7.04
C SER A 632 0.57 -26.89 5.99
N LEU A 633 0.80 -25.65 6.45
CA LEU A 633 0.98 -24.49 5.56
C LEU A 633 2.24 -24.59 4.72
N ARG A 634 3.30 -25.25 5.20
CA ARG A 634 4.50 -25.49 4.39
C ARG A 634 4.20 -26.43 3.22
N LEU A 635 3.41 -27.48 3.43
CA LEU A 635 3.02 -28.39 2.35
C LEU A 635 2.20 -27.66 1.29
N GLN A 636 1.22 -26.86 1.73
CA GLN A 636 0.38 -26.04 0.85
C GLN A 636 1.21 -25.00 0.08
N MET A 637 2.13 -24.31 0.75
CA MET A 637 3.02 -23.32 0.13
C MET A 637 3.89 -23.95 -0.97
N LEU A 638 4.47 -25.12 -0.72
CA LEU A 638 5.31 -25.80 -1.71
C LEU A 638 4.49 -26.28 -2.91
N SER A 639 3.36 -26.93 -2.67
CA SER A 639 2.48 -27.43 -3.74
C SER A 639 1.83 -26.30 -4.54
N GLY A 640 1.41 -25.23 -3.87
CA GLY A 640 0.79 -24.06 -4.49
C GLY A 640 1.78 -23.30 -5.36
N ALA A 641 3.04 -23.16 -4.91
CA ALA A 641 4.08 -22.52 -5.72
C ALA A 641 4.36 -23.30 -7.01
N ASP A 642 4.44 -24.63 -6.95
CA ASP A 642 4.63 -25.46 -8.16
C ASP A 642 3.42 -25.40 -9.10
N THR A 643 2.21 -25.34 -8.54
CA THR A 643 0.98 -25.17 -9.33
C THR A 643 0.93 -23.82 -10.02
N ALA A 644 1.26 -22.74 -9.29
CA ALA A 644 1.23 -21.38 -9.82
C ALA A 644 2.33 -21.14 -10.85
N ASP A 645 3.51 -21.74 -10.67
CA ASP A 645 4.60 -21.74 -11.65
C ASP A 645 4.19 -22.39 -12.98
N ALA A 646 3.40 -23.46 -12.91
CA ALA A 646 2.91 -24.16 -14.10
C ALA A 646 1.78 -23.41 -14.82
N LEU A 647 0.92 -22.69 -14.08
CA LEU A 647 -0.30 -22.09 -14.63
C LEU A 647 -0.18 -20.61 -15.00
N TYR A 648 0.59 -19.84 -14.23
CA TYR A 648 0.50 -18.38 -14.23
C TYR A 648 1.84 -17.68 -14.49
N ARG A 649 2.97 -18.41 -14.51
CA ARG A 649 4.28 -17.79 -14.76
C ARG A 649 4.37 -17.25 -16.19
N PRO A 650 4.76 -15.98 -16.39
CA PRO A 650 5.06 -15.42 -17.70
C PRO A 650 6.13 -16.21 -18.48
N GLU A 651 5.97 -16.30 -19.81
CA GLU A 651 7.00 -16.88 -20.68
C GLU A 651 8.30 -16.07 -20.59
N GLY A 652 9.42 -16.76 -20.34
CA GLY A 652 10.75 -16.14 -20.21
C GLY A 652 11.18 -15.78 -18.77
N GLU A 653 10.28 -15.81 -17.78
CA GLU A 653 10.66 -15.57 -16.38
C GLU A 653 11.34 -16.78 -15.73
N ASP A 654 12.33 -16.53 -14.86
CA ASP A 654 12.98 -17.56 -14.05
C ASP A 654 11.98 -18.21 -13.07
N ALA A 655 11.79 -19.52 -13.19
CA ALA A 655 10.85 -20.29 -12.36
C ALA A 655 11.16 -20.18 -10.86
N ARG A 656 12.43 -20.05 -10.48
CA ARG A 656 12.80 -19.92 -9.07
C ARG A 656 12.47 -18.53 -8.53
N ALA A 657 12.67 -17.47 -9.31
CA ALA A 657 12.29 -16.11 -8.95
C ALA A 657 10.77 -15.97 -8.80
N TYR A 658 10.01 -16.48 -9.78
CA TYR A 658 8.55 -16.49 -9.74
C TYR A 658 8.00 -17.21 -8.51
N LYS A 659 8.44 -18.46 -8.27
CA LYS A 659 8.01 -19.26 -7.10
C LYS A 659 8.32 -18.60 -5.76
N ARG A 660 9.50 -17.99 -5.63
CA ARG A 660 9.87 -17.28 -4.39
C ARG A 660 8.99 -16.06 -4.16
N SER A 661 8.68 -15.32 -5.22
CA SER A 661 7.75 -14.19 -5.15
C SER A 661 6.34 -14.63 -4.77
N TRP A 662 5.82 -15.70 -5.41
CA TRP A 662 4.55 -16.31 -5.07
C TRP A 662 4.48 -16.78 -3.61
N MET A 663 5.51 -17.48 -3.11
CA MET A 663 5.54 -17.97 -1.73
C MET A 663 5.44 -16.83 -0.71
N LEU A 664 5.98 -15.65 -1.01
CA LEU A 664 5.87 -14.50 -0.11
C LEU A 664 4.46 -13.93 -0.07
N GLY A 665 3.80 -13.80 -1.22
CA GLY A 665 2.40 -13.40 -1.27
C GLY A 665 1.49 -14.39 -0.54
N PHE A 666 1.75 -15.69 -0.73
CA PHE A 666 1.05 -16.75 0.01
C PHE A 666 1.26 -16.61 1.51
N ILE A 667 2.52 -16.49 1.97
CA ILE A 667 2.87 -16.27 3.38
C ILE A 667 2.10 -15.06 3.94
N ARG A 668 2.14 -13.91 3.25
CA ARG A 668 1.46 -12.68 3.69
C ARG A 668 -0.02 -12.93 3.96
N SER A 669 -0.73 -13.53 3.02
CA SER A 669 -2.16 -13.75 3.17
C SER A 669 -2.52 -14.77 4.27
N VAL A 670 -1.77 -15.88 4.40
CA VAL A 670 -2.05 -16.85 5.47
C VAL A 670 -1.74 -16.29 6.86
N ILE A 671 -0.72 -15.45 7.00
CA ILE A 671 -0.36 -14.80 8.26
C ILE A 671 -1.43 -13.80 8.69
N THR A 672 -1.86 -12.91 7.78
CA THR A 672 -2.97 -11.97 8.05
C THR A 672 -4.21 -12.70 8.59
N ARG A 673 -4.49 -13.89 8.08
CA ARG A 673 -5.64 -14.71 8.50
C ARG A 673 -5.45 -15.39 9.84
N ILE A 674 -4.26 -15.91 10.12
CA ILE A 674 -3.96 -16.44 11.47
C ILE A 674 -4.12 -15.30 12.48
N GLY A 675 -3.57 -14.11 12.20
CA GLY A 675 -3.72 -12.95 13.06
C GLY A 675 -5.17 -12.52 13.26
N ALA A 676 -6.00 -12.54 12.21
CA ALA A 676 -7.43 -12.28 12.32
C ALA A 676 -8.13 -13.30 13.24
N ALA A 677 -7.84 -14.60 13.09
CA ALA A 677 -8.41 -15.64 13.95
C ALA A 677 -7.96 -15.49 15.41
N GLN A 678 -6.71 -15.09 15.66
CA GLN A 678 -6.20 -14.81 17.00
C GLN A 678 -6.90 -13.60 17.65
N ARG A 679 -7.11 -12.52 16.88
CA ARG A 679 -7.86 -11.34 17.33
C ARG A 679 -9.33 -11.67 17.61
N ALA A 680 -9.98 -12.42 16.74
CA ALA A 680 -11.37 -12.86 16.94
C ALA A 680 -11.51 -13.73 18.20
N ALA A 681 -10.59 -14.67 18.43
CA ALA A 681 -10.57 -15.49 19.64
C ALA A 681 -10.33 -14.65 20.90
N LYS A 682 -9.47 -13.62 20.82
CA LYS A 682 -9.25 -12.67 21.92
C LYS A 682 -10.52 -11.88 22.24
N ALA A 683 -11.15 -11.29 21.23
CA ALA A 683 -12.38 -10.52 21.40
C ALA A 683 -13.52 -11.38 21.98
N ALA A 684 -13.66 -12.63 21.52
CA ALA A 684 -14.64 -13.56 22.06
C ALA A 684 -14.37 -13.89 23.54
N ALA A 685 -13.12 -14.13 23.92
CA ALA A 685 -12.74 -14.39 25.31
C ALA A 685 -12.95 -13.16 26.20
N ASP A 686 -12.63 -11.96 25.71
CA ASP A 686 -12.89 -10.70 26.42
C ASP A 686 -14.40 -10.48 26.66
N ALA A 687 -15.25 -10.82 25.68
CA ALA A 687 -16.69 -10.72 25.79
C ALA A 687 -17.29 -11.77 26.77
N GLU A 688 -16.80 -13.02 26.72
CA GLU A 688 -17.17 -14.08 27.67
C GLU A 688 -16.85 -13.65 29.12
N GLN A 689 -15.67 -13.04 29.35
CA GLN A 689 -15.24 -12.58 30.68
C GLN A 689 -16.05 -11.37 31.21
N GLN A 690 -16.50 -10.49 30.31
CA GLN A 690 -17.39 -9.37 30.67
C GLN A 690 -18.81 -9.86 31.01
N ALA A 691 -19.29 -10.93 30.37
CA ALA A 691 -20.61 -11.50 30.63
C ALA A 691 -20.67 -12.31 31.95
N ASP A 692 -19.59 -12.98 32.32
CA ASP A 692 -19.49 -13.84 33.51
C ASP A 692 -19.14 -13.09 34.82
N SER A 693 -19.17 -11.75 34.83
CA SER A 693 -18.88 -10.93 36.01
C SER A 693 -20.16 -10.41 36.71
N PRO A 694 -20.83 -11.18 37.59
CA PRO A 694 -21.78 -10.63 38.54
C PRO A 694 -21.04 -10.09 39.78
N GLU A 695 -21.35 -8.86 40.20
CA GLU A 695 -21.01 -8.07 41.42
C GLU A 695 -20.30 -8.75 42.62
N THR A 696 -19.29 -9.58 42.42
CA THR A 696 -18.56 -10.26 43.50
C THR A 696 -17.06 -10.11 43.31
N ASP A 697 -16.45 -9.54 44.34
CA ASP A 697 -15.12 -8.96 44.45
C ASP A 697 -13.98 -10.02 44.48
N PHE A 698 -13.83 -10.79 43.41
CA PHE A 698 -12.61 -11.56 43.13
C PHE A 698 -12.18 -11.35 41.67
N GLY A 699 -11.21 -10.44 41.48
CA GLY A 699 -10.76 -9.95 40.19
C GLY A 699 -10.05 -10.98 39.32
N GLY A 700 -10.68 -11.38 38.21
CA GLY A 700 -9.98 -11.92 37.05
C GLY A 700 -9.32 -10.80 36.26
N ARG A 701 -8.02 -10.94 35.93
CA ARG A 701 -7.29 -9.98 35.08
C ARG A 701 -7.84 -10.03 33.65
N SER A 702 -7.88 -8.90 32.94
CA SER A 702 -8.30 -8.85 31.52
C SER A 702 -7.41 -9.76 30.65
N VAL A 703 -8.01 -10.43 29.66
CA VAL A 703 -7.29 -11.29 28.70
C VAL A 703 -6.13 -10.54 28.05
N ALA A 704 -6.33 -9.26 27.68
CA ALA A 704 -5.29 -8.44 27.08
C ALA A 704 -4.04 -8.30 27.97
N LEU A 705 -4.22 -8.14 29.29
CA LEU A 705 -3.12 -8.02 30.25
C LEU A 705 -2.38 -9.35 30.43
N VAL A 706 -3.12 -10.47 30.52
CA VAL A 706 -2.53 -11.81 30.66
C VAL A 706 -1.65 -12.15 29.45
N LEU A 707 -2.12 -11.85 28.24
CA LEU A 707 -1.35 -12.09 27.02
C LEU A 707 -0.13 -11.16 26.93
N ALA A 708 -0.23 -9.90 27.36
CA ALA A 708 0.90 -8.97 27.38
C ALA A 708 2.01 -9.41 28.34
N ASP A 709 1.66 -9.81 29.56
CA ASP A 709 2.62 -10.33 30.55
C ASP A 709 3.36 -11.56 30.01
N ARG A 710 2.65 -12.48 29.34
CA ARG A 710 3.26 -13.67 28.73
C ARG A 710 4.26 -13.32 27.64
N SER A 711 3.96 -12.33 26.80
CA SER A 711 4.90 -11.84 25.78
C SER A 711 6.16 -11.26 26.42
N VAL A 712 6.05 -10.49 27.51
CA VAL A 712 7.20 -9.96 28.26
C VAL A 712 8.07 -11.10 28.80
N VAL A 713 7.45 -12.14 29.35
CA VAL A 713 8.16 -13.31 29.90
C VAL A 713 8.91 -14.09 28.81
N VAL A 714 8.30 -14.27 27.63
CA VAL A 714 8.99 -14.89 26.47
C VAL A 714 10.18 -14.03 26.02
N GLN A 715 9.99 -12.72 25.92
CA GLN A 715 11.05 -11.81 25.48
C GLN A 715 12.23 -11.79 26.47
N ALA A 716 11.97 -11.83 27.77
CA ALA A 716 13.00 -11.94 28.79
C ALA A 716 13.84 -13.23 28.64
N GLN A 717 13.19 -14.36 28.30
CA GLN A 717 13.90 -15.62 28.03
C GLN A 717 14.76 -15.55 26.77
N VAL A 718 14.25 -14.90 25.71
CA VAL A 718 15.01 -14.67 24.46
C VAL A 718 16.25 -13.83 24.74
N SER A 719 16.10 -12.70 25.43
CA SER A 719 17.23 -11.80 25.76
C SER A 719 18.26 -12.48 26.67
N ALA A 720 17.83 -13.32 27.61
CA ALA A 720 18.73 -14.09 28.46
C ALA A 720 19.54 -15.14 27.65
N ARG A 721 18.92 -15.76 26.64
CA ARG A 721 19.57 -16.80 25.82
C ARG A 721 20.44 -16.22 24.70
N TYR A 722 20.03 -15.07 24.15
CA TYR A 722 20.66 -14.38 23.02
C TYR A 722 20.91 -12.90 23.34
N PRO A 723 21.86 -12.58 24.24
CA PRO A 723 22.15 -11.20 24.66
C PRO A 723 22.73 -10.32 23.53
N LYS A 724 23.26 -10.94 22.47
CA LYS A 724 23.82 -10.27 21.28
C LYS A 724 23.01 -10.63 20.04
N LEU A 725 21.68 -10.55 20.12
CA LEU A 725 20.79 -10.84 19.01
C LEU A 725 20.81 -9.69 18.00
N GLY A 726 21.40 -9.91 16.82
CA GLY A 726 21.34 -8.96 15.72
C GLY A 726 20.02 -9.07 14.94
N LYS A 727 19.58 -7.96 14.35
CA LYS A 727 18.38 -7.92 13.50
C LYS A 727 18.56 -8.81 12.26
N ALA A 728 17.51 -9.54 11.88
CA ALA A 728 17.54 -10.44 10.73
C ALA A 728 17.76 -9.63 9.44
N ARG A 729 18.66 -10.10 8.57
CA ARG A 729 18.91 -9.40 7.29
C ARG A 729 17.74 -9.61 6.33
N PRO A 730 17.26 -8.54 5.67
CA PRO A 730 16.19 -8.63 4.69
C PRO A 730 16.60 -9.45 3.48
N THR A 731 15.61 -9.92 2.73
CA THR A 731 15.84 -10.71 1.51
C THR A 731 15.30 -9.93 0.32
N LYS A 732 16.13 -9.77 -0.72
CA LYS A 732 15.76 -9.14 -1.99
C LYS A 732 15.09 -10.14 -2.92
N PHE A 733 14.08 -9.71 -3.69
CA PHE A 733 13.35 -10.57 -4.63
C PHE A 733 13.20 -9.88 -5.99
N LYS A 734 12.94 -10.66 -7.05
CA LYS A 734 12.93 -10.19 -8.45
C LYS A 734 11.82 -10.82 -9.31
N GLY A 735 10.87 -11.54 -8.69
CA GLY A 735 9.86 -12.31 -9.42
C GLY A 735 8.48 -11.69 -9.36
N THR A 736 7.61 -11.99 -10.32
CA THR A 736 6.28 -11.38 -10.50
C THR A 736 5.14 -12.10 -9.78
N GLY A 737 5.40 -13.29 -9.20
CA GLY A 737 4.37 -14.17 -8.64
C GLY A 737 3.65 -13.69 -7.38
N TYR A 738 4.06 -12.57 -6.75
CA TYR A 738 3.57 -12.10 -5.46
C TYR A 738 2.05 -11.95 -5.40
N ARG A 739 1.44 -11.25 -6.38
CA ARG A 739 -0.01 -11.02 -6.40
C ARG A 739 -0.81 -12.31 -6.55
N GLN A 740 -0.33 -13.25 -7.36
CA GLN A 740 -0.96 -14.55 -7.49
C GLN A 740 -0.85 -15.35 -6.19
N GLY A 741 0.29 -15.27 -5.50
CA GLY A 741 0.47 -15.85 -4.17
C GLY A 741 -0.49 -15.28 -3.13
N MET A 742 -0.69 -13.95 -3.13
CA MET A 742 -1.69 -13.29 -2.30
C MET A 742 -3.10 -13.78 -2.60
N ALA A 743 -3.47 -13.86 -3.89
CA ALA A 743 -4.78 -14.33 -4.31
C ALA A 743 -5.03 -15.79 -3.88
N ASP A 744 -4.05 -16.67 -4.09
CA ASP A 744 -4.14 -18.09 -3.71
C ASP A 744 -4.15 -18.28 -2.18
N GLY A 745 -3.46 -17.40 -1.43
CA GLY A 745 -3.54 -17.37 0.03
C GLY A 745 -4.87 -16.81 0.57
N LYS A 746 -5.46 -15.81 -0.10
CA LYS A 746 -6.78 -15.22 0.24
C LYS A 746 -7.88 -16.24 0.00
N ARG A 747 -7.78 -16.94 -1.14
CA ARG A 747 -8.57 -18.13 -1.49
C ARG A 747 -8.36 -19.33 -0.56
N ALA A 748 -7.63 -19.21 0.54
CA ALA A 748 -7.63 -20.24 1.58
C ALA A 748 -8.57 -19.92 2.77
N GLU A 749 -9.41 -18.86 2.68
CA GLU A 749 -10.33 -18.20 3.66
C GLU A 749 -10.93 -18.97 4.88
N ILE A 750 -11.01 -18.28 6.03
CA ILE A 750 -11.55 -18.73 7.35
C ILE A 750 -12.94 -18.12 7.56
N GLY A 751 -13.87 -18.88 8.13
CA GLY A 751 -15.31 -18.62 8.08
C GLY A 751 -15.85 -17.45 8.89
N GLU A 752 -17.04 -17.00 8.47
CA GLU A 752 -17.89 -16.04 9.18
C GLU A 752 -19.39 -16.42 9.24
N GLN A 753 -19.81 -17.64 8.88
CA GLN A 753 -21.25 -17.99 8.81
C GLN A 753 -21.66 -19.35 9.41
N ALA A 754 -21.17 -19.73 10.59
CA ALA A 754 -21.59 -21.00 11.21
C ALA A 754 -22.07 -20.88 12.67
N PHE A 755 -22.60 -19.72 13.07
CA PHE A 755 -23.26 -19.56 14.38
C PHE A 755 -24.79 -19.59 14.34
N ALA A 756 -25.41 -19.81 13.17
CA ALA A 756 -26.87 -19.98 13.08
C ALA A 756 -27.32 -21.46 13.04
N ASP A 757 -26.55 -22.36 12.43
CA ASP A 757 -27.08 -23.70 12.08
C ASP A 757 -26.77 -24.82 13.08
N VAL A 758 -25.94 -24.57 14.11
CA VAL A 758 -25.57 -25.62 15.09
C VAL A 758 -26.51 -25.62 16.31
N GLU A 759 -27.21 -24.51 16.61
CA GLU A 759 -28.25 -24.50 17.66
C GLU A 759 -29.58 -25.10 17.21
N GLU A 760 -29.91 -25.08 15.91
CA GLU A 760 -31.14 -25.71 15.40
C GLU A 760 -31.05 -27.23 15.29
N GLY A 761 -29.85 -27.79 15.04
CA GLY A 761 -29.63 -29.23 14.97
C GLY A 761 -29.76 -29.96 16.32
N ALA A 762 -29.66 -29.25 17.44
CA ALA A 762 -29.72 -29.83 18.79
C ALA A 762 -31.14 -29.82 19.41
N ARG A 763 -32.16 -29.29 18.70
CA ARG A 763 -33.55 -29.20 19.23
C ARG A 763 -34.60 -30.02 18.49
N LEU A 764 -34.20 -30.98 17.65
CA LEU A 764 -35.16 -31.81 16.93
C LEU A 764 -34.83 -33.31 17.05
N THR A 765 -35.22 -33.94 18.16
CA THR A 765 -36.09 -35.14 18.18
C THR A 765 -36.44 -35.54 19.64
N PRO A 766 -37.65 -36.10 19.89
CA PRO A 766 -38.25 -36.22 21.22
C PRO A 766 -37.65 -37.31 22.13
#